data_AF-A0A8D0A9R2-F1
#
_entry.id   AF-A0A8D0A9R2-F1
#
_cell.length_a   1.000
_cell.length_b   1.000
_cell.length_c   1.000
_cell.angle_alpha   90.00
_cell.angle_beta   90.00
_cell.angle_gamma   90.00
#
_symmetry.space_group_name_H-M   'P 1'
#
loop_
_entity.id
_entity.type
_entity.pdbx_description
1 polymer ?
#
loop_
_entity_poly.entity_id
_entity_poly.type
_entity_poly.pdbx_seq_one_letter_code
_entity_poly.pdbx_strand_id
1 'polypeptide(L)'
;VLFLGSADSTISLFVCSGVLYKDLVVGVPKETVHSERRVALSPAGVEALVKQGFNVQVESGAGEESKFSDQQYKDAGATITNVNGAFGSDLVLKVRAPSLSEVDLLKPNSTLVSFIYPAQNPELMEKLSERRSNVLAMDQVPRVTIAQGYDALSSMANIAGYKAVVLASNHFGRFFTGQITAAGKVPPAKVLVIGGGVAGLAAAGTAKSMGAIVRGFDTRPAALEQFKSFGAEPLEVDIKESGDGVGGYAKEMSKEFIDAEMALFAKQCKEVDILISTALIPGKRAPILIKKEFVESMKDGSVVVDLAAEAGGNIETTKPGELHVHKGVTHIGYTDLPSRMATQASTLYSNNVLKLLKAISPDKEYFHYEPKDEFDYGTIDHVIRGTLVMKEGKNIFPSPLPKTAPPAPVKQKTVADLEAEKKAVISPFKRTLTSASVYTAGVSTCLALGIISPNAAFTQMVTTFGLSGIVGYHTVWGVTPALHSPLMSVTNAISGLTAVGGLVLMGGGLTPSTLPEGLALAAAFVSSINIAGGFLITQRMLDMFKRPTDPPEYNYLYMLPGAAFVGGYGASVAAGYNIEQMMYLGSGLCCVGALAGLSAQGTSRLGNTLGMMGVAGGIAATLGALKPSPELLSQMSLAMATGGTLGLTLAKRIEISDLPQLVAAFHSLVGLAAVFTCVAEFMIEYPHLDTHPAAGVLKTVAYLGTYIGGVTFSGSLVAYGKLQGILDSAPLHLPGRHMLNAGLMAASMGGMVPFMLSSSYGTGMGCLVGVSGLSTIMGVTLTAAIGGADMPVVITVLNSYSGWALCAEGFLLDNNLMTIVGALIGSSGAILSYIMCVAMNRSLPNVILGGYGTTSTAGGKPMEIVGTHTEVNLDQTIDIIKEANSIIITPGWGLCAAKAQYPIADMVKMLKEQGKNVRFGIHPVAGRMPGQLNVLLAEAGVPYDVVLEMDEINDDFPETDLTLVIGANDTVNSAAQEDPNSIIAGMPVLEVWKSKQVIVMKRTLGVGYAAVDNPIFYKPNTSMLLGDAKKTCDGLQAKIRETFY
;
A
#
# COMPACT_ATOMS: atom_id res chain seq x y z
N VAL A 1 -35.97 -33.36 29.29
CA VAL A 1 -36.09 -33.36 30.76
C VAL A 1 -36.34 -31.93 31.19
N LEU A 2 -37.55 -31.66 31.68
CA LEU A 2 -37.98 -30.37 32.24
C LEU A 2 -37.05 -29.93 33.38
N PHE A 3 -36.79 -28.63 33.52
CA PHE A 3 -36.91 -27.96 34.83
C PHE A 3 -37.15 -26.46 34.63
N LEU A 4 -38.35 -26.05 35.07
CA LEU A 4 -38.73 -24.69 35.42
C LEU A 4 -37.98 -24.28 36.69
N GLY A 5 -37.45 -23.06 36.74
CA GLY A 5 -36.80 -22.48 37.91
C GLY A 5 -37.13 -20.98 38.03
N SER A 6 -38.06 -20.69 38.95
CA SER A 6 -38.34 -19.45 39.69
C SER A 6 -37.77 -18.11 39.18
N ALA A 7 -38.69 -17.23 38.80
CA ALA A 7 -38.49 -15.79 38.79
C ALA A 7 -38.44 -15.26 40.23
N ASP A 8 -37.24 -14.86 40.67
CA ASP A 8 -37.04 -13.92 41.77
C ASP A 8 -36.22 -12.75 41.21
N SER A 9 -36.92 -11.80 40.60
CA SER A 9 -36.34 -10.53 40.16
C SER A 9 -36.24 -9.59 41.35
N THR A 10 -35.24 -9.80 42.21
CA THR A 10 -34.71 -8.69 43.00
C THR A 10 -33.95 -7.80 42.02
N ILE A 11 -34.58 -6.70 41.61
CA ILE A 11 -33.93 -5.62 40.87
C ILE A 11 -32.84 -5.06 41.79
N SER A 12 -31.64 -5.62 41.71
CA SER A 12 -30.43 -4.91 42.12
C SER A 12 -30.27 -3.79 41.09
N LEU A 13 -30.82 -2.62 41.43
CA LEU A 13 -30.42 -1.37 40.80
C LEU A 13 -28.91 -1.28 40.98
N PHE A 14 -28.15 -1.60 39.93
CA PHE A 14 -26.76 -1.19 39.80
C PHE A 14 -26.78 0.34 39.82
N VAL A 15 -26.70 0.92 41.02
CA VAL A 15 -26.41 2.34 41.20
C VAL A 15 -24.99 2.49 40.66
N CYS A 16 -24.86 3.13 39.49
CA CYS A 16 -23.56 3.47 38.93
C CYS A 16 -22.82 4.32 39.99
N SER A 17 -21.61 3.91 40.38
CA SER A 17 -20.86 4.49 41.51
C SER A 17 -20.26 5.88 41.24
N GLY A 18 -20.64 6.53 40.14
CA GLY A 18 -20.12 7.83 39.71
C GLY A 18 -21.08 8.99 39.95
N VAL A 19 -20.55 10.22 39.90
CA VAL A 19 -21.33 11.46 39.93
C VAL A 19 -21.61 11.91 38.50
N LEU A 20 -22.81 12.41 38.20
CA LEU A 20 -23.14 12.91 36.86
C LEU A 20 -22.26 14.12 36.50
N TYR A 21 -21.77 14.19 35.26
CA TYR A 21 -20.94 15.32 34.81
C TYR A 21 -21.62 16.68 35.01
N LYS A 22 -22.94 16.76 34.74
CA LYS A 22 -23.74 17.98 34.89
C LYS A 22 -23.85 18.49 36.32
N ASP A 23 -23.59 17.63 37.31
CA ASP A 23 -23.66 17.98 38.72
C ASP A 23 -22.28 18.41 39.27
N LEU A 24 -21.23 18.34 38.43
CA LEU A 24 -19.87 18.72 38.79
C LEU A 24 -19.52 20.09 38.21
N VAL A 25 -18.82 20.88 39.01
CA VAL A 25 -18.24 22.16 38.60
C VAL A 25 -16.73 22.06 38.52
N VAL A 26 -16.16 22.49 37.39
CA VAL A 26 -14.73 22.61 37.14
C VAL A 26 -14.31 24.06 37.30
N GLY A 27 -13.39 24.33 38.22
CA GLY A 27 -12.84 25.64 38.50
C GLY A 27 -11.45 25.83 37.89
N VAL A 28 -11.23 26.98 37.23
CA VAL A 28 -9.95 27.39 36.65
C VAL A 28 -9.52 28.71 37.31
N PRO A 29 -8.78 28.64 38.43
CA PRO A 29 -8.27 29.83 39.10
C PRO A 29 -7.09 30.45 38.35
N LYS A 30 -6.85 31.73 38.61
CA LYS A 30 -5.67 32.47 38.14
C LYS A 30 -4.43 31.99 38.89
N GLU A 31 -3.29 31.91 38.20
CA GLU A 31 -2.02 31.63 38.86
C GLU A 31 -1.49 32.90 39.56
N THR A 32 -1.06 32.76 40.81
CA THR A 32 -0.62 33.88 41.67
C THR A 32 0.91 34.05 41.72
N VAL A 33 1.66 33.09 41.18
CA VAL A 33 3.13 33.14 41.11
C VAL A 33 3.56 34.19 40.08
N HIS A 34 4.41 35.14 40.48
CA HIS A 34 4.80 36.33 39.68
C HIS A 34 5.32 36.02 38.26
N SER A 35 5.97 34.87 38.04
CA SER A 35 6.50 34.45 36.72
C SER A 35 5.60 33.49 35.95
N GLU A 36 4.43 33.13 36.49
CA GLU A 36 3.51 32.19 35.85
C GLU A 36 2.45 32.94 35.02
N ARG A 37 2.50 32.73 33.71
CA ARG A 37 1.63 33.32 32.70
C ARG A 37 0.67 32.30 32.09
N ARG A 38 0.89 31.01 32.35
CA ARG A 38 0.06 29.92 31.83
C ARG A 38 -1.27 29.84 32.57
N VAL A 39 -2.25 29.20 31.95
CA VAL A 39 -3.55 28.89 32.51
C VAL A 39 -3.86 27.40 32.30
N ALA A 40 -4.56 26.78 33.25
CA ALA A 40 -4.77 25.34 33.25
C ALA A 40 -5.69 24.85 32.11
N LEU A 41 -6.58 25.72 31.64
CA LEU A 41 -7.56 25.39 30.61
C LEU A 41 -7.64 26.51 29.56
N SER A 42 -7.53 26.14 28.30
CA SER A 42 -7.76 27.05 27.16
C SER A 42 -9.25 27.10 26.80
N PRO A 43 -9.73 28.11 26.03
CA PRO A 43 -11.12 28.15 25.56
C PRO A 43 -11.56 26.87 24.82
N ALA A 44 -10.69 26.30 23.96
CA ALA A 44 -10.98 25.03 23.30
C ALA A 44 -11.15 23.86 24.29
N GLY A 45 -10.43 23.90 25.42
CA GLY A 45 -10.60 22.92 26.49
C GLY A 45 -11.89 23.09 27.29
N VAL A 46 -12.35 24.33 27.43
CA VAL A 46 -13.66 24.65 28.03
C VAL A 46 -14.77 24.06 27.17
N GLU A 47 -14.75 24.30 25.86
CA GLU A 47 -15.73 23.73 24.92
C GLU A 47 -15.78 22.20 25.03
N ALA A 48 -14.62 21.56 25.14
CA ALA A 48 -14.54 20.11 25.28
C ALA A 48 -15.17 19.59 26.59
N LEU A 49 -14.91 20.24 27.73
CA LEU A 49 -15.51 19.84 29.03
C LEU A 49 -17.00 20.13 29.09
N VAL A 50 -17.44 21.27 28.56
CA VAL A 50 -18.86 21.62 28.46
C VAL A 50 -19.60 20.60 27.58
N LYS A 51 -18.99 20.21 26.45
CA LYS A 51 -19.54 19.16 25.57
C LYS A 51 -19.57 17.79 26.24
N GLN A 52 -18.62 17.49 27.14
CA GLN A 52 -18.62 16.27 27.95
C GLN A 52 -19.68 16.31 29.06
N GLY A 53 -20.14 17.51 29.45
CA GLY A 53 -21.25 17.72 30.38
C GLY A 53 -20.88 18.44 31.67
N PHE A 54 -19.64 18.85 31.87
CA PHE A 54 -19.22 19.61 33.05
C PHE A 54 -19.71 21.07 33.00
N ASN A 55 -19.94 21.67 34.17
CA ASN A 55 -20.02 23.12 34.27
C ASN A 55 -18.62 23.70 34.49
N VAL A 56 -18.22 24.72 33.73
CA VAL A 56 -16.88 25.31 33.86
C VAL A 56 -16.98 26.73 34.41
N GLN A 57 -16.22 27.02 35.45
CA GLN A 57 -16.06 28.34 36.05
C GLN A 57 -14.61 28.80 35.95
N VAL A 58 -14.39 30.02 35.47
CA VAL A 58 -13.06 30.58 35.26
C VAL A 58 -12.93 31.87 36.06
N GLU A 59 -11.86 32.01 36.84
CA GLU A 59 -11.59 33.26 37.56
C GLU A 59 -11.35 34.40 36.57
N SER A 60 -11.94 35.56 36.82
CA SER A 60 -11.74 36.73 35.95
C SER A 60 -10.25 37.09 35.82
N GLY A 61 -9.79 37.24 34.58
CA GLY A 61 -8.41 37.54 34.27
C GLY A 61 -7.44 36.36 34.37
N ALA A 62 -7.92 35.11 34.53
CA ALA A 62 -7.06 33.93 34.61
C ALA A 62 -6.24 33.68 33.33
N GLY A 63 -6.80 33.96 32.16
CA GLY A 63 -6.17 33.73 30.86
C GLY A 63 -5.42 34.90 30.25
N GLU A 64 -5.45 36.09 30.86
CA GLU A 64 -4.95 37.35 30.25
C GLU A 64 -3.46 37.26 29.84
N GLU A 65 -2.62 36.70 30.72
CA GLU A 65 -1.19 36.51 30.47
C GLU A 65 -0.92 35.42 29.41
N SER A 66 -1.84 34.48 29.24
CA SER A 66 -1.85 33.48 28.15
C SER A 66 -2.50 33.98 26.86
N LYS A 67 -2.97 35.24 26.83
CA LYS A 67 -3.70 35.84 25.71
C LYS A 67 -5.06 35.19 25.41
N PHE A 68 -5.71 34.69 26.45
CA PHE A 68 -7.12 34.28 26.40
C PHE A 68 -7.97 35.25 27.23
N SER A 69 -8.88 35.97 26.57
CA SER A 69 -9.74 36.93 27.25
C SER A 69 -10.91 36.24 27.96
N ASP A 70 -11.44 36.88 29.01
CA ASP A 70 -12.65 36.43 29.70
C ASP A 70 -13.84 36.26 28.72
N GLN A 71 -13.88 37.03 27.64
CA GLN A 71 -14.92 36.88 26.61
C GLN A 71 -14.80 35.56 25.87
N GLN A 72 -13.59 35.12 25.50
CA GLN A 72 -13.38 33.84 24.84
C GLN A 72 -13.82 32.65 25.73
N TYR A 73 -13.63 32.77 27.05
CA TYR A 73 -14.13 31.77 27.99
C TYR A 73 -15.66 31.74 28.06
N LYS A 74 -16.32 32.91 28.03
CA LYS A 74 -17.79 32.99 27.97
C LYS A 74 -18.33 32.39 26.68
N ASP A 75 -17.72 32.71 25.54
CA ASP A 75 -18.12 32.20 24.23
C ASP A 75 -17.98 30.67 24.14
N ALA A 76 -16.97 30.11 24.81
CA ALA A 76 -16.75 28.67 24.97
C ALA A 76 -17.73 27.98 25.95
N GLY A 77 -18.58 28.74 26.65
CA GLY A 77 -19.61 28.22 27.56
C GLY A 77 -19.22 28.20 29.06
N ALA A 78 -18.10 28.81 29.46
CA ALA A 78 -17.76 28.96 30.88
C ALA A 78 -18.46 30.18 31.52
N THR A 79 -18.63 30.10 32.84
CA THR A 79 -19.06 31.25 33.66
C THR A 79 -17.83 31.93 34.27
N ILE A 80 -17.72 33.25 34.12
CA ILE A 80 -16.66 34.02 34.78
C ILE A 80 -17.03 34.27 36.25
N THR A 81 -16.10 34.00 37.16
CA THR A 81 -16.31 34.07 38.60
C THR A 81 -15.14 34.76 39.32
N ASN A 82 -15.23 34.92 40.63
CA ASN A 82 -14.14 35.42 41.47
C ASN A 82 -13.27 34.25 42.00
N VAL A 83 -12.17 34.57 42.69
CA VAL A 83 -11.24 33.58 43.25
C VAL A 83 -11.95 32.51 44.11
N ASN A 84 -12.90 32.91 44.96
CA ASN A 84 -13.62 31.98 45.83
C ASN A 84 -14.54 31.03 45.04
N GLY A 85 -15.13 31.49 43.94
CA GLY A 85 -15.93 30.63 43.05
C GLY A 85 -15.07 29.60 42.31
N ALA A 86 -13.90 30.01 41.80
CA ALA A 86 -13.00 29.10 41.10
C ALA A 86 -12.44 28.01 42.02
N PHE A 87 -11.96 28.36 43.22
CA PHE A 87 -11.47 27.37 44.20
C PHE A 87 -12.58 26.58 44.91
N GLY A 88 -13.80 27.13 44.99
CA GLY A 88 -14.97 26.48 45.58
C GLY A 88 -15.64 25.40 44.70
N SER A 89 -15.01 25.02 43.59
CA SER A 89 -15.49 24.03 42.62
C SER A 89 -15.22 22.58 43.05
N ASP A 90 -15.92 21.61 42.45
CA ASP A 90 -15.73 20.18 42.75
C ASP A 90 -14.42 19.63 42.19
N LEU A 91 -14.01 20.14 41.02
CA LEU A 91 -12.74 19.85 40.37
C LEU A 91 -11.99 21.16 40.13
N VAL A 92 -10.80 21.33 40.70
CA VAL A 92 -9.97 22.54 40.52
C VAL A 92 -8.78 22.19 39.64
N LEU A 93 -8.66 22.88 38.50
CA LEU A 93 -7.57 22.69 37.54
C LEU A 93 -6.57 23.83 37.69
N LYS A 94 -5.36 23.51 38.14
CA LYS A 94 -4.24 24.46 38.23
C LYS A 94 -3.08 24.00 37.36
N VAL A 95 -2.19 24.92 37.05
CA VAL A 95 -0.91 24.59 36.41
C VAL A 95 0.08 24.20 37.51
N ARG A 96 0.35 25.12 38.43
CA ARG A 96 1.28 24.88 39.55
C ARG A 96 0.53 24.40 40.79
N ALA A 97 1.30 23.87 41.74
CA ALA A 97 0.81 23.57 43.08
C ALA A 97 0.17 24.83 43.71
N PRO A 98 -0.94 24.69 44.43
CA PRO A 98 -1.50 25.80 45.19
C PRO A 98 -0.55 26.20 46.33
N SER A 99 -0.48 27.49 46.60
CA SER A 99 0.12 28.02 47.82
C SER A 99 -0.65 27.53 49.05
N LEU A 100 -0.01 27.54 50.21
CA LEU A 100 -0.65 27.12 51.46
C LEU A 100 -1.93 27.92 51.75
N SER A 101 -2.00 29.21 51.38
CA SER A 101 -3.20 30.03 51.53
C SER A 101 -4.31 29.67 50.54
N GLU A 102 -3.98 29.24 49.33
CA GLU A 102 -4.97 28.83 48.32
C GLU A 102 -5.62 27.49 48.69
N VAL A 103 -4.91 26.61 49.42
CA VAL A 103 -5.50 25.35 49.94
C VAL A 103 -6.68 25.64 50.88
N ASP A 104 -6.67 26.76 51.59
CA ASP A 104 -7.78 27.18 52.46
C ASP A 104 -9.01 27.63 51.64
N LEU A 105 -8.91 27.81 50.34
CA LEU A 105 -10.05 28.15 49.49
C LEU A 105 -10.73 26.92 48.87
N LEU A 106 -10.06 25.75 48.92
CA LEU A 106 -10.60 24.51 48.38
C LEU A 106 -11.81 24.04 49.18
N LYS A 107 -12.86 23.64 48.44
CA LYS A 107 -14.01 22.92 49.01
C LYS A 107 -13.55 21.58 49.60
N PRO A 108 -14.02 21.16 50.79
CA PRO A 108 -13.72 19.82 51.30
C PRO A 108 -14.16 18.72 50.32
N ASN A 109 -13.36 17.66 50.21
CA ASN A 109 -13.55 16.55 49.25
C ASN A 109 -13.48 16.94 47.76
N SER A 110 -13.02 18.16 47.42
CA SER A 110 -12.76 18.54 46.02
C SER A 110 -11.58 17.76 45.44
N THR A 111 -11.52 17.68 44.12
CA THR A 111 -10.40 17.09 43.37
C THR A 111 -9.52 18.20 42.80
N LEU A 112 -8.23 18.15 43.08
CA LEU A 112 -7.22 19.06 42.53
C LEU A 112 -6.41 18.35 41.44
N VAL A 113 -6.27 18.98 40.27
CA VAL A 113 -5.36 18.55 39.19
C VAL A 113 -4.30 19.63 39.00
N SER A 114 -3.04 19.32 39.28
CA SER A 114 -1.92 20.24 39.09
C SER A 114 -0.57 19.53 39.10
N PHE A 115 0.52 20.25 38.84
CA PHE A 115 1.84 19.81 39.27
C PHE A 115 1.97 19.94 40.79
N ILE A 116 2.33 18.86 41.49
CA ILE A 116 2.39 18.79 42.96
C ILE A 116 3.82 18.58 43.45
N TYR A 117 4.60 17.71 42.80
CA TYR A 117 5.92 17.30 43.27
C TYR A 117 5.88 16.83 44.75
N PRO A 118 5.12 15.76 45.06
CA PRO A 118 4.77 15.39 46.44
C PRO A 118 5.98 15.03 47.31
N ALA A 119 7.07 14.52 46.71
CA ALA A 119 8.30 14.22 47.44
C ALA A 119 9.03 15.48 47.93
N GLN A 120 8.85 16.62 47.24
CA GLN A 120 9.51 17.88 47.54
C GLN A 120 8.64 18.81 48.41
N ASN A 121 7.33 18.57 48.49
CA ASN A 121 6.37 19.47 49.15
C ASN A 121 5.56 18.75 50.25
N PRO A 122 6.20 18.25 51.34
CA PRO A 122 5.49 17.52 52.40
C PRO A 122 4.47 18.39 53.14
N GLU A 123 4.79 19.67 53.40
CA GLU A 123 3.88 20.62 54.09
C GLU A 123 2.59 20.87 53.29
N LEU A 124 2.72 20.97 51.96
CA LEU A 124 1.55 21.11 51.08
C LEU A 124 0.66 19.86 51.13
N MET A 125 1.28 18.68 51.12
CA MET A 125 0.54 17.42 51.21
C MET A 125 -0.20 17.31 52.55
N GLU A 126 0.41 17.72 53.66
CA GLU A 126 -0.26 17.75 54.97
C GLU A 126 -1.48 18.68 54.95
N LYS A 127 -1.33 19.90 54.42
CA LYS A 127 -2.44 20.85 54.36
C LYS A 127 -3.59 20.41 53.43
N LEU A 128 -3.28 19.75 52.32
CA LEU A 128 -4.28 19.13 51.45
C LEU A 128 -5.00 17.95 52.13
N SER A 129 -4.28 17.21 52.99
CA SER A 129 -4.85 16.13 53.81
C SER A 129 -5.90 16.66 54.80
N GLU A 130 -5.61 17.79 55.46
CA GLU A 130 -6.56 18.44 56.38
C GLU A 130 -7.87 18.85 55.70
N ARG A 131 -7.79 19.22 54.42
CA ARG A 131 -8.95 19.55 53.57
C ARG A 131 -9.70 18.33 53.03
N ARG A 132 -9.23 17.12 53.28
CA ARG A 132 -9.77 15.86 52.73
C ARG A 132 -9.85 15.84 51.20
N SER A 133 -8.93 16.54 50.52
CA SER A 133 -8.93 16.65 49.07
C SER A 133 -8.56 15.33 48.38
N ASN A 134 -8.99 15.18 47.13
CA ASN A 134 -8.44 14.23 46.16
C ASN A 134 -7.39 14.97 45.31
N VAL A 135 -6.23 14.38 45.05
CA VAL A 135 -5.13 15.08 44.35
C VAL A 135 -4.56 14.22 43.24
N LEU A 136 -4.72 14.69 42.00
CA LEU A 136 -4.15 14.12 40.78
C LEU A 136 -2.92 14.95 40.38
N ALA A 137 -1.73 14.35 40.53
CA ALA A 137 -0.46 15.00 40.27
C ALA A 137 -0.01 14.76 38.82
N MET A 138 0.01 15.82 38.01
CA MET A 138 0.41 15.75 36.59
C MET A 138 1.89 15.38 36.41
N ASP A 139 2.74 15.61 37.43
CA ASP A 139 4.14 15.17 37.45
C ASP A 139 4.33 13.68 37.77
N GLN A 140 3.29 13.00 38.28
CA GLN A 140 3.34 11.59 38.65
C GLN A 140 2.68 10.67 37.61
N VAL A 141 2.25 11.21 36.47
CA VAL A 141 1.75 10.40 35.35
C VAL A 141 2.86 9.45 34.87
N PRO A 142 2.67 8.12 34.90
CA PRO A 142 3.71 7.18 34.50
C PRO A 142 3.97 7.26 32.99
N ARG A 143 5.25 7.20 32.60
CA ARG A 143 5.68 7.24 31.19
C ARG A 143 5.51 5.88 30.50
N VAL A 144 4.25 5.52 30.23
CA VAL A 144 3.87 4.31 29.48
C VAL A 144 3.21 4.67 28.15
N THR A 145 3.20 3.75 27.18
CA THR A 145 2.72 4.00 25.80
C THR A 145 1.32 4.61 25.76
N ILE A 146 0.38 4.08 26.54
CA ILE A 146 -1.01 4.56 26.57
C ILE A 146 -1.18 5.95 27.22
N ALA A 147 -0.14 6.45 27.91
CA ALA A 147 -0.18 7.69 28.68
C ALA A 147 0.57 8.87 28.03
N GLN A 148 1.28 8.62 26.91
CA GLN A 148 2.04 9.66 26.21
C GLN A 148 1.18 10.85 25.78
N GLY A 149 -0.10 10.60 25.45
CA GLY A 149 -1.01 11.64 24.98
C GLY A 149 -1.42 12.68 26.03
N TYR A 150 -1.12 12.44 27.31
CA TYR A 150 -1.42 13.33 28.43
C TYR A 150 -0.23 13.53 29.39
N ASP A 151 1.00 13.31 28.90
CA ASP A 151 2.22 13.63 29.63
C ASP A 151 2.52 15.15 29.57
N ALA A 152 2.21 15.82 30.67
CA ALA A 152 2.44 17.26 30.82
C ALA A 152 3.92 17.64 30.86
N LEU A 153 4.79 16.81 31.45
CA LEU A 153 6.23 17.08 31.53
C LEU A 153 6.87 17.03 30.14
N SER A 154 6.50 16.05 29.31
CA SER A 154 6.95 15.95 27.93
C SER A 154 6.49 17.17 27.10
N SER A 155 5.25 17.61 27.29
CA SER A 155 4.75 18.83 26.63
C SER A 155 5.55 20.08 27.01
N MET A 156 5.81 20.27 28.31
CA MET A 156 6.59 21.42 28.79
C MET A 156 8.05 21.35 28.35
N ALA A 157 8.64 20.16 28.34
CA ALA A 157 10.01 19.93 27.87
C ALA A 157 10.16 20.27 26.38
N ASN A 158 9.18 19.88 25.55
CA ASN A 158 9.18 20.21 24.11
C ASN A 158 9.18 21.74 23.91
N ILE A 159 8.26 22.45 24.57
CA ILE A 159 8.19 23.92 24.51
C ILE A 159 9.49 24.56 25.02
N ALA A 160 10.04 24.07 26.13
CA ALA A 160 11.29 24.57 26.68
C ALA A 160 12.45 24.42 25.69
N GLY A 161 12.57 23.26 25.03
CA GLY A 161 13.58 23.00 24.00
C GLY A 161 13.45 23.93 22.79
N TYR A 162 12.25 24.11 22.26
CA TYR A 162 11.98 25.08 21.19
C TYR A 162 12.32 26.51 21.63
N LYS A 163 11.83 26.94 22.80
CA LYS A 163 12.04 28.29 23.32
C LYS A 163 13.51 28.58 23.63
N ALA A 164 14.27 27.58 24.06
CA ALA A 164 15.70 27.67 24.26
C ALA A 164 16.43 28.12 22.98
N VAL A 165 16.10 27.49 21.84
CA VAL A 165 16.70 27.82 20.55
C VAL A 165 16.30 29.22 20.07
N VAL A 166 15.02 29.58 20.22
CA VAL A 166 14.52 30.92 19.85
C VAL A 166 15.17 32.02 20.69
N LEU A 167 15.38 31.78 21.99
CA LEU A 167 16.10 32.74 22.84
C LEU A 167 17.59 32.78 22.49
N ALA A 168 18.21 31.62 22.26
CA ALA A 168 19.60 31.55 21.87
C ALA A 168 19.86 32.32 20.57
N SER A 169 18.99 32.17 19.56
CA SER A 169 19.13 32.90 18.29
C SER A 169 18.92 34.40 18.44
N ASN A 170 18.00 34.84 19.30
CA ASN A 170 17.80 36.27 19.57
C ASN A 170 18.98 36.93 20.30
N HIS A 171 19.67 36.18 21.16
CA HIS A 171 20.83 36.67 21.92
C HIS A 171 22.17 36.41 21.23
N PHE A 172 22.18 35.67 20.12
CA PHE A 172 23.37 35.38 19.35
C PHE A 172 23.50 36.34 18.16
N GLY A 173 24.58 37.11 18.10
CA GLY A 173 24.75 38.20 17.13
C GLY A 173 25.07 37.77 15.69
N ARG A 174 24.94 36.49 15.32
CA ARG A 174 25.26 35.94 13.99
C ARG A 174 24.14 35.03 13.48
N PHE A 175 24.13 34.79 12.17
CA PHE A 175 23.17 33.88 11.56
C PHE A 175 23.36 32.42 11.99
N PHE A 176 22.25 31.71 12.15
CA PHE A 176 22.25 30.25 12.27
C PHE A 176 22.56 29.60 10.93
N THR A 177 21.88 30.04 9.87
CA THR A 177 22.04 29.53 8.53
C THR A 177 23.32 30.05 7.89
N GLY A 178 24.15 29.15 7.37
CA GLY A 178 25.31 29.51 6.56
C GLY A 178 24.88 29.96 5.16
N GLN A 179 25.52 30.99 4.62
CA GLN A 179 25.21 31.54 3.30
C GLN A 179 26.49 31.91 2.56
N ILE A 180 26.46 31.76 1.24
CA ILE A 180 27.49 32.28 0.34
C ILE A 180 26.84 33.40 -0.46
N THR A 181 27.34 34.62 -0.30
CA THR A 181 26.87 35.79 -1.04
C THR A 181 28.06 36.45 -1.75
N ALA A 182 27.78 37.43 -2.61
CA ALA A 182 28.83 38.25 -3.22
C ALA A 182 29.71 38.96 -2.16
N ALA A 183 29.18 39.22 -0.95
CA ALA A 183 29.90 39.84 0.15
C ALA A 183 30.76 38.87 0.97
N GLY A 184 30.78 37.57 0.62
CA GLY A 184 31.58 36.55 1.27
C GLY A 184 30.78 35.36 1.82
N LYS A 185 31.51 34.41 2.40
CA LYS A 185 30.95 33.20 3.01
C LYS A 185 30.74 33.41 4.51
N VAL A 186 29.50 33.27 4.96
CA VAL A 186 29.15 33.22 6.39
C VAL A 186 28.96 31.75 6.78
N PRO A 187 29.76 31.19 7.71
CA PRO A 187 29.56 29.82 8.16
C PRO A 187 28.28 29.69 9.01
N PRO A 188 27.62 28.53 8.99
CA PRO A 188 26.49 28.26 9.88
C PRO A 188 26.94 28.23 11.35
N ALA A 189 26.02 28.56 12.26
CA ALA A 189 26.25 28.41 13.69
C ALA A 189 26.40 26.92 14.06
N LYS A 190 27.22 26.65 15.08
CA LYS A 190 27.36 25.32 15.67
C LYS A 190 26.68 25.27 17.03
N VAL A 191 25.70 24.39 17.18
CA VAL A 191 24.90 24.20 18.40
C VAL A 191 25.23 22.85 19.01
N LEU A 192 25.65 22.83 20.28
CA LEU A 192 25.78 21.62 21.08
C LEU A 192 24.55 21.44 21.95
N VAL A 193 23.95 20.25 21.92
CA VAL A 193 22.85 19.85 22.80
C VAL A 193 23.31 18.71 23.71
N ILE A 194 23.25 18.91 25.02
CA ILE A 194 23.65 17.92 26.04
C ILE A 194 22.38 17.36 26.70
N GLY A 195 22.10 16.09 26.44
CA GLY A 195 20.90 15.36 26.84
C GLY A 195 19.89 15.24 25.69
N GLY A 196 19.65 14.02 25.23
CA GLY A 196 18.66 13.64 24.21
C GLY A 196 17.32 13.22 24.80
N GLY A 197 16.82 14.00 25.76
CA GLY A 197 15.44 13.91 26.22
C GLY A 197 14.48 14.65 25.27
N VAL A 198 13.21 14.80 25.67
CA VAL A 198 12.21 15.52 24.87
C VAL A 198 12.64 16.97 24.58
N ALA A 199 13.17 17.69 25.58
CA ALA A 199 13.66 19.05 25.39
C ALA A 199 14.89 19.12 24.46
N GLY A 200 15.83 18.17 24.61
CA GLY A 200 17.03 18.10 23.78
C GLY A 200 16.71 17.82 22.31
N LEU A 201 15.82 16.87 22.03
CA LEU A 201 15.40 16.57 20.67
C LEU A 201 14.59 17.72 20.05
N ALA A 202 13.74 18.39 20.82
CA ALA A 202 13.04 19.59 20.37
C ALA A 202 14.04 20.72 20.03
N ALA A 203 15.06 20.93 20.86
CA ALA A 203 16.13 21.89 20.59
C ALA A 203 16.94 21.51 19.34
N ALA A 204 17.30 20.24 19.20
CA ALA A 204 18.04 19.75 18.04
C ALA A 204 17.25 19.91 16.73
N GLY A 205 15.99 19.49 16.71
CA GLY A 205 15.11 19.66 15.55
C GLY A 205 14.91 21.13 15.18
N THR A 206 14.69 22.01 16.16
CA THR A 206 14.50 23.45 15.94
C THR A 206 15.77 24.12 15.43
N ALA A 207 16.93 23.84 16.04
CA ALA A 207 18.20 24.41 15.59
C ALA A 207 18.58 23.92 14.18
N LYS A 208 18.32 22.64 13.89
CA LYS A 208 18.57 22.05 12.57
C LYS A 208 17.69 22.66 11.49
N SER A 209 16.39 22.83 11.75
CA SER A 209 15.47 23.46 10.79
C SER A 209 15.78 24.94 10.53
N MET A 210 16.37 25.64 11.51
CA MET A 210 16.91 26.99 11.35
C MET A 210 18.26 27.04 10.60
N GLY A 211 18.81 25.91 10.17
CA GLY A 211 20.00 25.82 9.32
C GLY A 211 21.34 25.80 10.07
N ALA A 212 21.32 25.58 11.39
CA ALA A 212 22.55 25.38 12.16
C ALA A 212 23.07 23.93 12.03
N ILE A 213 24.37 23.76 12.32
CA ILE A 213 24.97 22.44 12.53
C ILE A 213 24.71 22.06 13.99
N VAL A 214 24.03 20.93 14.21
CA VAL A 214 23.71 20.43 15.54
C VAL A 214 24.60 19.24 15.88
N ARG A 215 25.21 19.27 17.05
CA ARG A 215 25.94 18.16 17.67
C ARG A 215 25.18 17.78 18.95
N GLY A 216 24.88 16.50 19.12
CA GLY A 216 24.11 16.00 20.25
C GLY A 216 24.90 14.99 21.06
N PHE A 217 24.78 15.02 22.38
CA PHE A 217 25.36 14.01 23.28
C PHE A 217 24.31 13.52 24.28
N ASP A 218 24.26 12.23 24.51
CA ASP A 218 23.50 11.58 25.59
C ASP A 218 24.22 10.29 25.99
N THR A 219 24.09 9.87 27.25
CA THR A 219 24.70 8.64 27.76
C THR A 219 23.98 7.37 27.31
N ARG A 220 22.75 7.51 26.77
CA ARG A 220 21.92 6.41 26.27
C ARG A 220 22.11 6.24 24.76
N PRO A 221 22.48 5.03 24.27
CA PRO A 221 22.62 4.77 22.84
C PRO A 221 21.36 5.07 22.02
N ALA A 222 20.17 4.79 22.55
CA ALA A 222 18.91 5.06 21.88
C ALA A 222 18.68 6.56 21.59
N ALA A 223 19.14 7.44 22.49
CA ALA A 223 19.04 8.88 22.30
C ALA A 223 20.03 9.41 21.25
N LEU A 224 21.20 8.77 21.10
CA LEU A 224 22.14 9.07 20.01
C LEU A 224 21.59 8.68 18.63
N GLU A 225 20.92 7.53 18.53
CA GLU A 225 20.19 7.15 17.30
C GLU A 225 19.10 8.17 16.95
N GLN A 226 18.39 8.69 17.96
CA GLN A 226 17.40 9.76 17.78
C GLN A 226 18.05 11.07 17.34
N PHE A 227 19.19 11.49 17.91
CA PHE A 227 19.91 12.66 17.39
C PHE A 227 20.29 12.50 15.91
N LYS A 228 20.76 11.31 15.53
CA LYS A 228 21.10 11.00 14.14
C LYS A 228 19.88 11.06 13.22
N SER A 229 18.71 10.56 13.63
CA SER A 229 17.48 10.64 12.83
C SER A 229 16.97 12.06 12.66
N PHE A 230 17.26 12.96 13.61
CA PHE A 230 17.00 14.40 13.50
C PHE A 230 18.09 15.15 12.70
N GLY A 231 19.08 14.45 12.13
CA GLY A 231 20.14 15.04 11.32
C GLY A 231 21.21 15.80 12.12
N ALA A 232 21.32 15.53 13.42
CA ALA A 232 22.41 15.98 14.27
C ALA A 232 23.58 14.98 14.25
N GLU A 233 24.78 15.46 14.56
CA GLU A 233 25.98 14.64 14.74
C GLU A 233 25.97 14.06 16.17
N PRO A 234 25.77 12.74 16.36
CA PRO A 234 25.87 12.12 17.67
C PRO A 234 27.35 12.10 18.10
N LEU A 235 27.62 12.62 19.29
CA LEU A 235 28.95 12.58 19.90
C LEU A 235 29.08 11.36 20.81
N GLU A 236 30.25 10.73 20.79
CA GLU A 236 30.57 9.54 21.60
C GLU A 236 31.84 9.80 22.42
N VAL A 237 32.00 9.04 23.51
CA VAL A 237 33.23 8.96 24.30
C VAL A 237 33.91 7.59 24.07
N ASP A 238 35.23 7.54 24.21
CA ASP A 238 36.01 6.30 23.94
C ASP A 238 35.70 5.15 24.92
N ILE A 239 35.05 5.44 26.05
CA ILE A 239 34.66 4.47 27.08
C ILE A 239 33.25 3.94 26.78
N LYS A 240 33.15 2.64 26.47
CA LYS A 240 31.86 1.98 26.22
C LYS A 240 31.21 1.51 27.52
N GLU A 241 30.42 2.40 28.11
CA GLU A 241 29.52 2.11 29.24
C GLU A 241 28.10 2.53 28.84
N SER A 242 27.08 1.69 29.08
CA SER A 242 25.68 2.09 28.84
C SER A 242 25.15 2.89 30.03
N GLY A 243 24.58 4.06 29.73
CA GLY A 243 23.85 4.90 30.68
C GLY A 243 22.37 4.54 30.86
N ASP A 244 21.89 3.41 30.31
CA ASP A 244 20.49 3.03 30.41
C ASP A 244 20.07 2.75 31.87
N GLY A 245 19.01 3.43 32.30
CA GLY A 245 18.33 3.23 33.58
C GLY A 245 16.89 2.79 33.40
N VAL A 246 16.16 2.65 34.52
CA VAL A 246 14.76 2.19 34.52
C VAL A 246 13.84 3.29 33.96
N GLY A 247 12.86 2.90 33.14
CA GLY A 247 11.85 3.82 32.59
C GLY A 247 12.38 4.81 31.55
N GLY A 248 13.52 4.50 30.91
CA GLY A 248 14.13 5.35 29.88
C GLY A 248 14.96 6.52 30.44
N TYR A 249 15.13 6.62 31.76
CA TYR A 249 16.03 7.58 32.40
C TYR A 249 17.48 7.12 32.35
N ALA A 250 18.41 8.07 32.46
CA ALA A 250 19.82 7.74 32.62
C ALA A 250 20.12 7.34 34.06
N LYS A 251 21.06 6.40 34.26
CA LYS A 251 21.69 6.13 35.57
C LYS A 251 22.95 6.97 35.75
N GLU A 252 23.45 7.02 36.98
CA GLU A 252 24.72 7.66 37.30
C GLU A 252 25.89 6.83 36.71
N MET A 253 26.80 7.50 35.99
CA MET A 253 27.91 6.88 35.26
C MET A 253 29.14 6.70 36.13
N SER A 254 30.07 5.83 35.71
CA SER A 254 31.38 5.70 36.36
C SER A 254 32.18 7.01 36.34
N LYS A 255 33.12 7.15 37.27
CA LYS A 255 33.96 8.35 37.36
C LYS A 255 34.82 8.51 36.10
N GLU A 256 35.32 7.41 35.58
CA GLU A 256 36.13 7.36 34.35
C GLU A 256 35.31 7.84 33.14
N PHE A 257 34.04 7.45 33.05
CA PHE A 257 33.13 7.93 32.01
C PHE A 257 32.88 9.44 32.13
N ILE A 258 32.60 9.93 33.34
CA ILE A 258 32.40 11.37 33.60
C ILE A 258 33.66 12.16 33.23
N ASP A 259 34.86 11.67 33.58
CA ASP A 259 36.11 12.35 33.22
C ASP A 259 36.30 12.44 31.69
N ALA A 260 35.95 11.38 30.95
CA ALA A 260 35.97 11.37 29.48
C ALA A 260 34.90 12.28 28.86
N GLU A 261 33.69 12.28 29.41
CA GLU A 261 32.58 13.16 29.03
C GLU A 261 32.97 14.64 29.22
N MET A 262 33.56 14.97 30.37
CA MET A 262 34.02 16.32 30.66
C MET A 262 35.14 16.76 29.71
N ALA A 263 36.06 15.85 29.35
CA ALA A 263 37.10 16.13 28.35
C ALA A 263 36.51 16.39 26.95
N LEU A 264 35.48 15.63 26.56
CA LEU A 264 34.73 15.85 25.33
C LEU A 264 34.06 17.23 25.32
N PHE A 265 33.35 17.60 26.39
CA PHE A 265 32.69 18.91 26.49
C PHE A 265 33.68 20.07 26.49
N ALA A 266 34.81 19.95 27.20
CA ALA A 266 35.87 20.96 27.17
C ALA A 266 36.42 21.18 25.75
N LYS A 267 36.54 20.10 24.95
CA LYS A 267 36.94 20.19 23.54
C LYS A 267 35.87 20.84 22.68
N GLN A 268 34.60 20.46 22.84
CA GLN A 268 33.49 21.01 22.04
C GLN A 268 33.24 22.50 22.34
N CYS A 269 33.33 22.92 23.62
CA CYS A 269 33.09 24.32 24.03
C CYS A 269 34.00 25.33 23.30
N LYS A 270 35.21 24.93 22.91
CA LYS A 270 36.13 25.80 22.14
C LYS A 270 35.63 26.11 20.72
N GLU A 271 34.81 25.24 20.15
CA GLU A 271 34.40 25.34 18.75
C GLU A 271 32.95 25.79 18.54
N VAL A 272 32.05 25.39 19.44
CA VAL A 272 30.61 25.65 19.30
C VAL A 272 30.29 27.08 19.67
N ASP A 273 29.21 27.60 19.08
CA ASP A 273 28.77 28.98 19.31
C ASP A 273 27.61 29.05 20.31
N ILE A 274 26.83 27.97 20.39
CA ILE A 274 25.69 27.84 21.30
C ILE A 274 25.75 26.49 22.01
N LEU A 275 25.50 26.48 23.31
CA LEU A 275 25.39 25.27 24.13
C LEU A 275 24.03 25.26 24.83
N ILE A 276 23.27 24.19 24.65
CA ILE A 276 21.98 23.96 25.33
C ILE A 276 22.13 22.70 26.18
N SER A 277 22.04 22.85 27.50
CA SER A 277 22.14 21.73 28.43
C SER A 277 20.78 21.37 29.00
N THR A 278 20.45 20.08 29.01
CA THR A 278 19.16 19.54 29.46
C THR A 278 19.34 18.31 30.38
N ALA A 279 20.54 18.08 30.90
CA ALA A 279 20.82 16.91 31.72
C ALA A 279 20.17 17.06 33.10
N LEU A 280 19.09 16.30 33.32
CA LEU A 280 18.31 16.36 34.54
C LEU A 280 17.93 14.97 35.01
N ILE A 281 18.19 14.67 36.27
CA ILE A 281 17.77 13.44 36.94
C ILE A 281 16.67 13.81 37.95
N PRO A 282 15.45 13.25 37.83
CA PRO A 282 14.35 13.55 38.75
C PRO A 282 14.73 13.34 40.22
N GLY A 283 14.39 14.30 41.07
CA GLY A 283 14.63 14.22 42.53
C GLY A 283 16.08 14.43 42.98
N LYS A 284 17.04 14.61 42.06
CA LYS A 284 18.43 14.95 42.35
C LYS A 284 18.78 16.33 41.81
N ARG A 285 19.84 16.93 42.37
CA ARG A 285 20.46 18.12 41.79
C ARG A 285 20.99 17.79 40.39
N ALA A 286 20.83 18.70 39.44
CA ALA A 286 21.40 18.58 38.11
C ALA A 286 22.94 18.45 38.18
N PRO A 287 23.56 17.54 37.41
CA PRO A 287 25.00 17.37 37.41
C PRO A 287 25.69 18.58 36.78
N ILE A 288 26.80 19.04 37.36
CA ILE A 288 27.64 20.08 36.76
C ILE A 288 28.48 19.45 35.65
N LEU A 289 28.10 19.73 34.40
CA LEU A 289 28.74 19.20 33.19
C LEU A 289 29.61 20.26 32.50
N ILE A 290 29.30 21.54 32.71
CA ILE A 290 30.04 22.65 32.11
C ILE A 290 30.68 23.49 33.21
N LYS A 291 31.98 23.27 33.41
CA LYS A 291 32.78 24.04 34.37
C LYS A 291 32.99 25.48 33.89
N LYS A 292 33.28 26.37 34.83
CA LYS A 292 33.61 27.78 34.56
C LYS A 292 34.70 27.92 33.49
N GLU A 293 35.76 27.12 33.58
CA GLU A 293 36.87 27.14 32.62
C GLU A 293 36.46 26.74 31.19
N PHE A 294 35.40 25.93 31.02
CA PHE A 294 34.89 25.55 29.70
C PHE A 294 34.12 26.71 29.07
N VAL A 295 33.26 27.36 29.85
CA VAL A 295 32.51 28.56 29.43
C VAL A 295 33.48 29.68 29.03
N GLU A 296 34.49 29.94 29.86
CA GLU A 296 35.49 30.99 29.60
C GLU A 296 36.39 30.69 28.40
N SER A 297 36.39 29.45 27.90
CA SER A 297 37.09 29.05 26.67
C SER A 297 36.26 29.18 25.40
N MET A 298 34.96 29.46 25.52
CA MET A 298 34.08 29.70 24.38
C MET A 298 34.42 31.02 23.69
N LYS A 299 33.97 31.17 22.44
CA LYS A 299 34.16 32.42 21.68
C LYS A 299 33.36 33.55 22.34
N ASP A 300 33.89 34.78 22.27
CA ASP A 300 33.14 35.97 22.67
C ASP A 300 31.83 36.10 21.85
N GLY A 301 30.74 36.46 22.51
CA GLY A 301 29.40 36.50 21.94
C GLY A 301 28.69 35.13 21.83
N SER A 302 29.26 34.04 22.36
CA SER A 302 28.57 32.75 22.46
C SER A 302 27.38 32.80 23.42
N VAL A 303 26.44 31.87 23.27
CA VAL A 303 25.26 31.77 24.14
C VAL A 303 25.18 30.39 24.79
N VAL A 304 24.94 30.37 26.10
CA VAL A 304 24.66 29.12 26.83
C VAL A 304 23.27 29.16 27.44
N VAL A 305 22.51 28.08 27.28
CA VAL A 305 21.15 27.93 27.79
C VAL A 305 21.10 26.72 28.70
N ASP A 306 20.73 26.93 29.95
CA ASP A 306 20.68 25.89 30.98
C ASP A 306 19.22 25.56 31.32
N LEU A 307 18.70 24.48 30.72
CA LEU A 307 17.31 24.04 30.97
C LEU A 307 17.16 23.34 32.32
N ALA A 308 18.26 23.01 33.00
CA ALA A 308 18.25 22.37 34.31
C ALA A 308 18.41 23.37 35.47
N ALA A 309 18.35 24.69 35.20
CA ALA A 309 18.57 25.75 36.18
C ALA A 309 17.67 25.64 37.43
N GLU A 310 16.44 25.16 37.29
CA GLU A 310 15.49 24.98 38.41
C GLU A 310 15.99 23.94 39.42
N ALA A 311 16.72 22.91 38.97
CA ALA A 311 17.27 21.84 39.80
C ALA A 311 18.76 22.02 40.12
N GLY A 312 19.27 23.24 40.04
CA GLY A 312 20.66 23.59 40.38
C GLY A 312 21.57 23.89 39.19
N GLY A 313 21.14 23.62 37.96
CA GLY A 313 21.86 23.92 36.71
C GLY A 313 22.97 22.94 36.34
N ASN A 314 23.23 22.81 35.04
CA ASN A 314 24.36 22.03 34.52
C ASN A 314 25.64 22.85 34.33
N ILE A 315 25.52 24.18 34.32
CA ILE A 315 26.63 25.10 34.07
C ILE A 315 26.98 25.80 35.38
N GLU A 316 28.26 25.72 35.77
CA GLU A 316 28.75 26.24 37.06
C GLU A 316 28.49 27.75 37.25
N THR A 317 28.45 28.51 36.15
CA THR A 317 28.22 29.96 36.10
C THR A 317 26.74 30.34 35.93
N THR A 318 25.81 29.37 35.92
CA THR A 318 24.37 29.66 35.83
C THR A 318 23.88 30.41 37.07
N LYS A 319 23.12 31.48 36.83
CA LYS A 319 22.30 32.16 37.85
C LYS A 319 20.83 31.86 37.56
N PRO A 320 20.16 30.99 38.32
CA PRO A 320 18.78 30.62 38.06
C PRO A 320 17.85 31.84 38.03
N GLY A 321 17.01 31.92 37.01
CA GLY A 321 16.06 33.01 36.77
C GLY A 321 16.65 34.23 36.05
N GLU A 322 17.97 34.32 35.89
CA GLU A 322 18.63 35.49 35.31
C GLU A 322 19.14 35.25 33.89
N LEU A 323 19.13 36.33 33.10
CA LEU A 323 19.96 36.47 31.91
C LEU A 323 21.10 37.40 32.25
N HIS A 324 22.33 36.92 32.12
CA HIS A 324 23.52 37.72 32.43
C HIS A 324 24.68 37.37 31.50
N VAL A 325 25.66 38.27 31.41
CA VAL A 325 26.87 38.06 30.62
C VAL A 325 28.03 37.76 31.56
N HIS A 326 28.73 36.66 31.31
CA HIS A 326 29.96 36.29 32.01
C HIS A 326 31.11 36.21 31.01
N LYS A 327 32.08 37.12 31.12
CA LYS A 327 33.26 37.22 30.23
C LYS A 327 32.93 37.07 28.72
N GLY A 328 31.90 37.78 28.25
CA GLY A 328 31.52 37.78 26.83
C GLY A 328 30.52 36.68 26.41
N VAL A 329 30.26 35.69 27.27
CA VAL A 329 29.28 34.62 27.01
C VAL A 329 27.96 34.95 27.68
N THR A 330 26.88 34.97 26.90
CA THR A 330 25.52 35.23 27.41
C THR A 330 24.95 33.96 28.01
N HIS A 331 24.54 34.02 29.28
CA HIS A 331 23.93 32.92 30.01
C HIS A 331 22.42 33.14 30.10
N ILE A 332 21.66 32.14 29.68
CA ILE A 332 20.20 32.11 29.79
C ILE A 332 19.84 31.01 30.80
N GLY A 333 19.59 31.42 32.04
CA GLY A 333 19.29 30.53 33.16
C GLY A 333 17.82 30.58 33.61
N TYR A 334 16.90 30.96 32.73
CA TYR A 334 15.47 31.09 33.08
C TYR A 334 14.86 29.76 33.54
N THR A 335 14.10 29.81 34.63
CA THR A 335 13.42 28.65 35.24
C THR A 335 11.93 28.53 34.84
N ASP A 336 11.46 29.44 33.99
CA ASP A 336 10.05 29.61 33.61
C ASP A 336 9.83 29.56 32.09
N LEU A 337 10.69 28.86 31.35
CA LEU A 337 10.72 28.90 29.88
C LEU A 337 9.38 28.59 29.20
N PRO A 338 8.60 27.56 29.60
CA PRO A 338 7.27 27.33 29.03
C PRO A 338 6.31 28.51 29.23
N SER A 339 6.45 29.24 30.33
CA SER A 339 5.64 30.42 30.64
C SER A 339 5.89 31.60 29.70
N ARG A 340 7.07 31.64 29.06
CA ARG A 340 7.41 32.63 28.02
C ARG A 340 6.80 32.30 26.65
N MET A 341 6.08 31.17 26.54
CA MET A 341 5.21 30.78 25.43
C MET A 341 3.86 30.34 25.98
N ALA A 342 3.30 31.16 26.87
CA ALA A 342 2.13 30.84 27.69
C ALA A 342 0.95 30.30 26.88
N THR A 343 0.60 30.91 25.74
CA THR A 343 -0.52 30.44 24.90
C THR A 343 -0.36 28.98 24.48
N GLN A 344 0.78 28.61 23.89
CA GLN A 344 1.04 27.23 23.45
C GLN A 344 1.12 26.26 24.64
N ALA A 345 1.75 26.69 25.74
CA ALA A 345 1.88 25.89 26.94
C ALA A 345 0.53 25.61 27.60
N SER A 346 -0.33 26.62 27.69
CA SER A 346 -1.69 26.51 28.19
C SER A 346 -2.55 25.61 27.31
N THR A 347 -2.45 25.72 25.97
CA THR A 347 -3.18 24.82 25.06
C THR A 347 -2.74 23.37 25.21
N LEU A 348 -1.44 23.08 25.22
CA LEU A 348 -0.95 21.71 25.37
C LEU A 348 -1.24 21.13 26.77
N TYR A 349 -1.04 21.91 27.82
CA TYR A 349 -1.38 21.49 29.18
C TYR A 349 -2.88 21.22 29.33
N SER A 350 -3.72 22.12 28.82
CA SER A 350 -5.18 21.93 28.72
C SER A 350 -5.51 20.61 28.01
N ASN A 351 -4.90 20.32 26.86
CA ASN A 351 -5.12 19.06 26.14
C ASN A 351 -4.70 17.82 26.96
N ASN A 352 -3.59 17.89 27.70
CA ASN A 352 -3.15 16.79 28.55
C ASN A 352 -4.16 16.52 29.67
N VAL A 353 -4.61 17.57 30.37
CA VAL A 353 -5.60 17.45 31.44
C VAL A 353 -6.91 16.86 30.91
N LEU A 354 -7.41 17.34 29.77
CA LEU A 354 -8.64 16.82 29.15
C LEU A 354 -8.52 15.33 28.80
N LYS A 355 -7.42 14.96 28.15
CA LYS A 355 -7.18 13.57 27.74
C LYS A 355 -7.00 12.67 28.96
N LEU A 356 -6.37 13.15 30.03
CA LEU A 356 -6.29 12.42 31.30
C LEU A 356 -7.68 12.21 31.90
N LEU A 357 -8.48 13.26 32.07
CA LEU A 357 -9.83 13.17 32.64
C LEU A 357 -10.72 12.20 31.85
N LYS A 358 -10.63 12.25 30.51
CA LYS A 358 -11.34 11.33 29.61
C LYS A 358 -10.81 9.89 29.69
N ALA A 359 -9.51 9.70 29.91
CA ALA A 359 -8.90 8.38 30.00
C ALA A 359 -9.23 7.69 31.33
N ILE A 360 -9.22 8.42 32.46
CA ILE A 360 -9.51 7.86 33.79
C ILE A 360 -11.00 7.61 34.02
N SER A 361 -11.86 8.34 33.30
CA SER A 361 -13.32 8.20 33.35
C SER A 361 -13.91 8.18 31.93
N PRO A 362 -13.85 7.04 31.23
CA PRO A 362 -14.28 6.93 29.84
C PRO A 362 -15.81 6.91 29.65
N ASP A 363 -16.59 6.88 30.74
CA ASP A 363 -18.05 6.90 30.70
C ASP A 363 -18.60 8.22 30.16
N LYS A 364 -19.77 8.17 29.53
CA LYS A 364 -20.40 9.32 28.84
C LYS A 364 -21.22 10.22 29.75
N GLU A 365 -21.73 9.70 30.87
CA GLU A 365 -22.67 10.41 31.75
C GLU A 365 -22.09 10.62 33.15
N TYR A 366 -21.25 9.69 33.61
CA TYR A 366 -20.71 9.67 34.95
C TYR A 366 -19.20 9.97 34.97
N PHE A 367 -18.78 10.76 35.96
CA PHE A 367 -17.39 10.92 36.31
C PHE A 367 -17.05 9.96 37.46
N HIS A 368 -16.18 8.98 37.18
CA HIS A 368 -15.73 8.00 38.15
C HIS A 368 -14.35 7.46 37.78
N TYR A 369 -13.49 7.35 38.78
CA TYR A 369 -12.21 6.65 38.69
C TYR A 369 -11.92 5.99 40.05
N GLU A 370 -11.49 4.73 40.04
CA GLU A 370 -11.17 3.97 41.24
C GLU A 370 -9.71 3.50 41.16
N PRO A 371 -8.84 3.89 42.11
CA PRO A 371 -7.49 3.36 42.16
C PRO A 371 -7.51 1.91 42.64
N LYS A 372 -6.75 1.04 41.97
CA LYS A 372 -6.43 -0.29 42.47
C LYS A 372 -4.99 -0.30 42.98
N ASP A 373 -4.75 -0.93 44.12
CA ASP A 373 -3.39 -1.13 44.63
C ASP A 373 -2.67 -2.30 43.94
N GLU A 374 -3.42 -3.13 43.20
CA GLU A 374 -2.91 -4.22 42.39
C GLU A 374 -3.23 -3.98 40.90
N PHE A 375 -2.19 -3.81 40.08
CA PHE A 375 -2.32 -3.49 38.65
C PHE A 375 -1.13 -3.99 37.83
N ASP A 376 -1.36 -4.16 36.53
CA ASP A 376 -0.36 -4.58 35.56
C ASP A 376 0.29 -3.36 34.88
N TYR A 377 1.56 -3.50 34.50
CA TYR A 377 2.29 -2.44 33.80
C TYR A 377 1.62 -2.11 32.46
N GLY A 378 1.51 -0.82 32.16
CA GLY A 378 0.96 -0.32 30.89
C GLY A 378 -0.56 -0.35 30.78
N THR A 379 -1.28 -0.70 31.85
CA THR A 379 -2.76 -0.61 31.91
C THR A 379 -3.24 0.75 32.40
N ILE A 380 -4.52 1.08 32.23
CA ILE A 380 -5.10 2.33 32.73
C ILE A 380 -5.06 2.41 34.27
N ASP A 381 -5.18 1.27 34.96
CA ASP A 381 -5.10 1.20 36.43
C ASP A 381 -3.70 1.66 36.93
N HIS A 382 -2.63 1.33 36.20
CA HIS A 382 -1.28 1.84 36.46
C HIS A 382 -1.22 3.37 36.36
N VAL A 383 -1.90 3.95 35.36
CA VAL A 383 -1.96 5.40 35.17
C VAL A 383 -2.74 6.06 36.32
N ILE A 384 -3.93 5.55 36.66
CA ILE A 384 -4.76 6.09 37.73
C ILE A 384 -4.01 6.06 39.06
N ARG A 385 -3.43 4.90 39.43
CA ARG A 385 -2.76 4.74 40.72
C ARG A 385 -1.46 5.54 40.83
N GLY A 386 -0.73 5.71 39.72
CA GLY A 386 0.46 6.57 39.68
C GLY A 386 0.12 8.06 39.79
N THR A 387 -0.96 8.50 39.14
CA THR A 387 -1.37 9.92 39.08
C THR A 387 -2.05 10.38 40.39
N LEU A 388 -2.83 9.52 41.04
CA LEU A 388 -3.53 9.85 42.28
C LEU A 388 -2.59 9.74 43.47
N VAL A 389 -2.21 10.88 44.06
CA VAL A 389 -1.28 10.95 45.20
C VAL A 389 -2.01 11.07 46.54
N MET A 390 -3.28 11.50 46.53
CA MET A 390 -4.13 11.61 47.71
C MET A 390 -5.58 11.28 47.36
N LYS A 391 -6.25 10.45 48.17
CA LYS A 391 -7.68 10.14 48.06
C LYS A 391 -8.36 10.44 49.39
N GLU A 392 -9.36 11.32 49.40
CA GLU A 392 -10.15 11.71 50.57
C GLU A 392 -9.28 12.15 51.77
N GLY A 393 -8.18 12.86 51.48
CA GLY A 393 -7.18 13.28 52.48
C GLY A 393 -6.15 12.21 52.85
N LYS A 394 -6.36 10.93 52.52
CA LYS A 394 -5.34 9.90 52.76
C LYS A 394 -4.23 10.03 51.72
N ASN A 395 -3.02 10.34 52.18
CA ASN A 395 -1.81 10.29 51.34
C ASN A 395 -1.53 8.84 50.91
N ILE A 396 -1.47 8.61 49.59
CA ILE A 396 -1.21 7.30 48.97
C ILE A 396 0.04 7.33 48.07
N PHE A 397 0.86 8.37 48.20
CA PHE A 397 2.19 8.45 47.60
C PHE A 397 3.25 7.83 48.54
N PRO A 398 4.25 7.10 48.02
CA PRO A 398 4.45 6.72 46.61
C PRO A 398 3.54 5.56 46.16
N SER A 399 3.33 5.45 44.85
CA SER A 399 2.61 4.31 44.25
C SER A 399 3.40 3.00 44.46
N PRO A 400 2.72 1.86 44.70
CA PRO A 400 3.35 0.53 44.64
C PRO A 400 3.84 0.23 43.22
N LEU A 401 4.72 -0.77 43.11
CA LEU A 401 5.24 -1.25 41.82
C LEU A 401 4.19 -2.11 41.09
N PRO A 402 4.13 -2.07 39.75
CA PRO A 402 3.27 -2.96 38.96
C PRO A 402 3.63 -4.45 39.14
N LYS A 403 2.64 -5.34 38.99
CA LYS A 403 2.84 -6.81 39.07
C LYS A 403 3.70 -7.37 37.95
N THR A 404 3.52 -6.85 36.74
CA THR A 404 4.21 -7.29 35.54
C THR A 404 5.33 -6.32 35.19
N ALA A 405 6.48 -6.85 34.76
CA ALA A 405 7.56 -6.02 34.24
C ALA A 405 7.22 -5.50 32.83
N PRO A 406 7.80 -4.37 32.39
CA PRO A 406 7.71 -3.96 31.01
C PRO A 406 8.18 -5.10 30.08
N PRO A 407 7.40 -5.45 29.03
CA PRO A 407 7.80 -6.49 28.10
C PRO A 407 9.15 -6.13 27.45
N ALA A 408 10.07 -7.09 27.39
CA ALA A 408 11.31 -6.91 26.65
C ALA A 408 10.97 -6.69 25.16
N PRO A 409 11.62 -5.74 24.47
CA PRO A 409 11.37 -5.52 23.05
C PRO A 409 11.89 -6.72 22.24
N VAL A 410 11.03 -7.70 21.98
CA VAL A 410 11.30 -8.76 21.00
C VAL A 410 10.84 -8.24 19.65
N LYS A 411 11.74 -7.55 18.93
CA LYS A 411 11.45 -7.10 17.57
C LYS A 411 11.48 -8.31 16.65
N GLN A 412 10.32 -8.79 16.24
CA GLN A 412 10.21 -9.83 15.23
C GLN A 412 10.85 -9.32 13.93
N LYS A 413 11.67 -10.14 13.28
CA LYS A 413 12.30 -9.80 12.01
C LYS A 413 11.23 -9.60 10.94
N THR A 414 11.43 -8.61 10.09
CA THR A 414 10.52 -8.37 8.96
C THR A 414 10.65 -9.48 7.92
N VAL A 415 9.68 -9.57 6.99
CA VAL A 415 9.77 -10.55 5.89
C VAL A 415 11.04 -10.32 5.04
N ALA A 416 11.40 -9.06 4.82
CA ALA A 416 12.59 -8.70 4.05
C ALA A 416 13.90 -9.18 4.70
N ASP A 417 14.00 -9.08 6.04
CA ASP A 417 15.17 -9.57 6.78
C ASP A 417 15.35 -11.09 6.61
N LEU A 418 14.26 -11.84 6.70
CA LEU A 418 14.26 -13.30 6.52
C LEU A 418 14.62 -13.70 5.08
N GLU A 419 14.16 -12.94 4.08
CA GLU A 419 14.55 -13.16 2.70
C GLU A 419 16.02 -12.84 2.43
N ALA A 420 16.56 -11.79 3.06
CA ALA A 420 17.97 -11.45 2.97
C ALA A 420 18.85 -12.58 3.52
N GLU A 421 18.45 -13.18 4.64
CA GLU A 421 19.10 -14.38 5.19
C GLU A 421 19.04 -15.57 4.23
N LYS A 422 17.86 -15.88 3.66
CA LYS A 422 17.72 -16.97 2.65
C LYS A 422 18.64 -16.74 1.45
N LYS A 423 18.73 -15.51 0.94
CA LYS A 423 19.61 -15.15 -0.19
C LYS A 423 21.10 -15.28 0.17
N ALA A 424 21.48 -14.94 1.40
CA ALA A 424 22.87 -15.00 1.87
C ALA A 424 23.40 -16.45 1.99
N VAL A 425 22.54 -17.46 2.17
CA VAL A 425 22.94 -18.88 2.27
C VAL A 425 23.41 -19.45 0.91
N ILE A 426 23.00 -18.87 -0.22
CA ILE A 426 23.35 -19.38 -1.55
C ILE A 426 24.78 -18.96 -1.90
N SER A 427 25.71 -19.92 -1.90
CA SER A 427 27.11 -19.64 -2.25
C SER A 427 27.26 -19.20 -3.72
N PRO A 428 28.25 -18.34 -4.04
CA PRO A 428 28.55 -17.94 -5.42
C PRO A 428 28.75 -19.14 -6.36
N PHE A 429 29.38 -20.21 -5.88
CA PHE A 429 29.55 -21.45 -6.63
C PHE A 429 28.21 -22.06 -7.07
N LYS A 430 27.25 -22.22 -6.15
CA LYS A 430 25.93 -22.78 -6.49
C LYS A 430 25.21 -21.91 -7.52
N ARG A 431 25.28 -20.57 -7.38
CA ARG A 431 24.70 -19.63 -8.34
C ARG A 431 25.30 -19.80 -9.74
N THR A 432 26.63 -19.86 -9.84
CA THR A 432 27.33 -20.08 -11.12
C THR A 432 27.02 -21.46 -11.70
N LEU A 433 27.00 -22.51 -10.88
CA LEU A 433 26.67 -23.87 -11.32
C LEU A 433 25.25 -23.94 -11.88
N THR A 434 24.25 -23.40 -11.17
CA THR A 434 22.86 -23.36 -11.65
C THR A 434 22.76 -22.60 -12.97
N SER A 435 23.42 -21.45 -13.10
CA SER A 435 23.44 -20.68 -14.35
C SER A 435 24.06 -21.47 -15.50
N ALA A 436 25.25 -22.05 -15.31
CA ALA A 436 25.94 -22.86 -16.30
C ALA A 436 25.10 -24.08 -16.73
N SER A 437 24.42 -24.74 -15.80
CA SER A 437 23.52 -25.86 -16.08
C SER A 437 22.33 -25.45 -16.95
N VAL A 438 21.71 -24.29 -16.68
CA VAL A 438 20.59 -23.76 -17.49
C VAL A 438 21.04 -23.49 -18.93
N TYR A 439 22.20 -22.82 -19.12
CA TYR A 439 22.75 -22.58 -20.46
C TYR A 439 23.14 -23.88 -21.18
N THR A 440 23.72 -24.83 -20.46
CA THR A 440 24.07 -26.15 -21.02
C THR A 440 22.83 -26.89 -21.52
N ALA A 441 21.74 -26.87 -20.75
CA ALA A 441 20.46 -27.45 -21.16
C ALA A 441 19.88 -26.75 -22.40
N GLY A 442 19.94 -25.41 -22.46
CA GLY A 442 19.51 -24.63 -23.62
C GLY A 442 20.29 -24.98 -24.90
N VAL A 443 21.62 -24.95 -24.85
CA VAL A 443 22.48 -25.29 -26.00
C VAL A 443 22.28 -26.75 -26.44
N SER A 444 22.15 -27.67 -25.48
CA SER A 444 21.89 -29.09 -25.78
C SER A 444 20.53 -29.29 -26.45
N THR A 445 19.52 -28.49 -26.09
CA THR A 445 18.20 -28.52 -26.73
C THR A 445 18.29 -28.04 -28.18
N CYS A 446 19.06 -26.98 -28.47
CA CYS A 446 19.31 -26.54 -29.85
C CYS A 446 19.99 -27.63 -30.69
N LEU A 447 20.98 -28.33 -30.14
CA LEU A 447 21.64 -29.45 -30.81
C LEU A 447 20.65 -30.59 -31.09
N ALA A 448 19.82 -30.96 -30.11
CA ALA A 448 18.82 -32.00 -30.26
C ALA A 448 17.81 -31.67 -31.36
N LEU A 449 17.28 -30.44 -31.39
CA LEU A 449 16.37 -29.97 -32.44
C LEU A 449 17.03 -30.01 -33.84
N GLY A 450 18.33 -29.72 -33.93
CA GLY A 450 19.08 -29.86 -35.17
C GLY A 450 19.22 -31.32 -35.64
N ILE A 451 19.47 -32.24 -34.71
CA ILE A 451 19.61 -33.68 -35.01
C ILE A 451 18.29 -34.29 -35.49
N ILE A 452 17.15 -33.89 -34.89
CA ILE A 452 15.83 -34.44 -35.26
C ILE A 452 15.16 -33.71 -36.43
N SER A 453 15.81 -32.67 -36.98
CA SER A 453 15.24 -31.89 -38.09
C SER A 453 15.08 -32.76 -39.33
N PRO A 454 13.85 -32.88 -39.88
CA PRO A 454 13.63 -33.72 -41.07
C PRO A 454 14.03 -33.01 -42.38
N ASN A 455 14.07 -31.68 -42.38
CA ASN A 455 14.34 -30.87 -43.57
C ASN A 455 14.74 -29.42 -43.21
N ALA A 456 15.17 -28.65 -44.21
CA ALA A 456 15.58 -27.25 -44.03
C ALA A 456 14.42 -26.34 -43.59
N ALA A 457 13.19 -26.60 -44.04
CA ALA A 457 12.01 -25.81 -43.69
C ALA A 457 11.76 -25.81 -42.17
N PHE A 458 11.85 -26.98 -41.52
CA PHE A 458 11.76 -27.08 -40.07
C PHE A 458 12.82 -26.22 -39.37
N THR A 459 14.08 -26.26 -39.84
CA THR A 459 15.17 -25.46 -39.25
C THR A 459 14.92 -23.96 -39.43
N GLN A 460 14.43 -23.54 -40.60
CA GLN A 460 14.04 -22.15 -40.85
C GLN A 460 12.89 -21.71 -39.94
N MET A 461 11.86 -22.54 -39.77
CA MET A 461 10.72 -22.24 -38.90
C MET A 461 11.13 -22.14 -37.43
N VAL A 462 12.01 -23.04 -36.95
CA VAL A 462 12.58 -22.97 -35.59
C VAL A 462 13.39 -21.68 -35.40
N THR A 463 14.11 -21.23 -36.43
CA THR A 463 14.85 -19.97 -36.41
C THR A 463 13.89 -18.78 -36.29
N THR A 464 12.86 -18.72 -37.13
CA THR A 464 11.81 -17.69 -37.09
C THR A 464 11.09 -17.69 -35.74
N PHE A 465 10.74 -18.86 -35.22
CA PHE A 465 10.14 -19.03 -33.89
C PHE A 465 11.02 -18.45 -32.78
N GLY A 466 12.31 -18.81 -32.75
CA GLY A 466 13.25 -18.34 -31.74
C GLY A 466 13.43 -16.81 -31.76
N LEU A 467 13.62 -16.24 -32.96
CA LEU A 467 13.74 -14.78 -33.13
C LEU A 467 12.45 -14.05 -32.75
N SER A 468 11.30 -14.57 -33.17
CA SER A 468 9.99 -13.98 -32.86
C SER A 468 9.67 -14.06 -31.37
N GLY A 469 10.09 -15.14 -30.68
CA GLY A 469 9.98 -15.25 -29.23
C GLY A 469 10.79 -14.18 -28.50
N ILE A 470 12.02 -13.88 -28.96
CA ILE A 470 12.85 -12.80 -28.41
C ILE A 470 12.21 -11.44 -28.67
N VAL A 471 11.71 -11.20 -29.89
CA VAL A 471 10.99 -9.97 -30.25
C VAL A 471 9.76 -9.80 -29.35
N GLY A 472 8.95 -10.84 -29.19
CA GLY A 472 7.77 -10.81 -28.32
C GLY A 472 8.12 -10.53 -26.87
N TYR A 473 9.17 -11.17 -26.34
CA TYR A 473 9.65 -10.93 -24.99
C TYR A 473 9.96 -9.44 -24.75
N HIS A 474 10.78 -8.82 -25.60
CA HIS A 474 11.16 -7.41 -25.44
C HIS A 474 10.00 -6.45 -25.70
N THR A 475 9.13 -6.76 -26.66
CA THR A 475 8.00 -5.90 -27.03
C THR A 475 7.00 -5.80 -25.88
N VAL A 476 6.67 -6.92 -25.23
CA VAL A 476 5.67 -6.96 -24.16
C VAL A 476 6.16 -6.27 -22.89
N TRP A 477 7.43 -6.47 -22.51
CA TRP A 477 8.00 -5.75 -21.36
C TRP A 477 8.02 -4.22 -21.54
N GLY A 478 7.98 -3.73 -22.78
CA GLY A 478 7.88 -2.31 -23.09
C GLY A 478 6.47 -1.74 -23.00
N VAL A 479 5.42 -2.56 -22.83
CA VAL A 479 4.02 -2.09 -22.76
C VAL A 479 3.78 -1.36 -21.44
N THR A 480 3.07 -0.22 -21.48
CA THR A 480 2.70 0.50 -20.27
C THR A 480 1.78 -0.38 -19.40
N PRO A 481 2.01 -0.52 -18.07
CA PRO A 481 1.17 -1.36 -17.21
C PRO A 481 -0.33 -1.03 -17.25
N ALA A 482 -0.68 0.25 -17.35
CA ALA A 482 -2.06 0.73 -17.52
C ALA A 482 -2.76 0.21 -18.80
N LEU A 483 -2.00 -0.29 -19.77
CA LEU A 483 -2.49 -0.82 -21.05
C LEU A 483 -2.45 -2.35 -21.15
N HIS A 484 -2.24 -3.07 -20.04
CA HIS A 484 -2.25 -4.54 -20.04
C HIS A 484 -3.62 -5.15 -20.44
N SER A 485 -4.74 -4.52 -20.10
CA SER A 485 -6.07 -4.97 -20.58
C SER A 485 -6.24 -4.80 -22.10
N PRO A 486 -5.91 -3.62 -22.68
CA PRO A 486 -5.78 -3.46 -24.13
C PRO A 486 -4.81 -4.46 -24.79
N LEU A 487 -3.65 -4.74 -24.19
CA LEU A 487 -2.70 -5.73 -24.68
C LEU A 487 -3.35 -7.12 -24.82
N MET A 488 -4.02 -7.60 -23.78
CA MET A 488 -4.75 -8.88 -23.81
C MET A 488 -5.83 -8.91 -24.91
N SER A 489 -6.53 -7.79 -25.11
CA SER A 489 -7.54 -7.70 -26.18
C SER A 489 -6.93 -7.70 -27.57
N VAL A 490 -5.79 -7.02 -27.78
CA VAL A 490 -5.05 -7.05 -29.05
C VAL A 490 -4.52 -8.44 -29.33
N THR A 491 -3.92 -9.13 -28.35
CA THR A 491 -3.45 -10.50 -28.54
C THR A 491 -4.60 -11.44 -28.90
N ASN A 492 -5.81 -11.21 -28.37
CA ASN A 492 -7.00 -11.99 -28.71
C ASN A 492 -7.55 -11.69 -30.11
N ALA A 493 -7.44 -10.44 -30.56
CA ALA A 493 -7.81 -10.08 -31.93
C ALA A 493 -6.87 -10.76 -32.94
N ILE A 494 -5.56 -10.71 -32.65
CA ILE A 494 -4.53 -11.24 -33.53
C ILE A 494 -4.49 -12.80 -33.48
N SER A 495 -4.78 -13.43 -32.34
CA SER A 495 -4.85 -14.90 -32.24
C SER A 495 -5.93 -15.50 -33.13
N GLY A 496 -6.93 -14.72 -33.55
CA GLY A 496 -7.89 -15.11 -34.58
C GLY A 496 -7.26 -15.40 -35.96
N LEU A 497 -5.94 -15.23 -36.13
CA LEU A 497 -5.19 -15.73 -37.29
C LEU A 497 -5.15 -17.26 -37.39
N THR A 498 -5.70 -18.02 -36.44
CA THR A 498 -6.11 -19.42 -36.67
C THR A 498 -7.06 -19.55 -37.88
N ALA A 499 -7.70 -18.46 -38.31
CA ALA A 499 -8.43 -18.39 -39.58
C ALA A 499 -7.54 -18.72 -40.80
N VAL A 500 -6.25 -18.37 -40.78
CA VAL A 500 -5.30 -18.72 -41.85
C VAL A 500 -5.20 -20.23 -41.98
N GLY A 501 -5.06 -20.96 -40.87
CA GLY A 501 -5.03 -22.41 -40.87
C GLY A 501 -6.34 -23.03 -41.38
N GLY A 502 -7.48 -22.50 -40.93
CA GLY A 502 -8.78 -22.90 -41.45
C GLY A 502 -8.92 -22.68 -42.96
N LEU A 503 -8.54 -21.51 -43.47
CA LEU A 503 -8.68 -21.18 -44.90
C LEU A 503 -7.83 -22.08 -45.80
N VAL A 504 -6.60 -22.44 -45.39
CA VAL A 504 -5.73 -23.34 -46.17
C VAL A 504 -6.35 -24.74 -46.32
N LEU A 505 -7.15 -25.18 -45.35
CA LEU A 505 -7.76 -26.52 -45.32
C LEU A 505 -9.22 -26.55 -45.78
N MET A 506 -9.79 -25.39 -46.10
CA MET A 506 -11.12 -25.30 -46.72
C MET A 506 -11.04 -25.68 -48.20
N GLY A 507 -11.93 -26.58 -48.63
CA GLY A 507 -12.01 -27.09 -49.99
C GLY A 507 -13.45 -27.38 -50.41
N GLY A 508 -13.62 -27.92 -51.61
CA GLY A 508 -14.93 -28.23 -52.20
C GLY A 508 -15.48 -27.10 -53.07
N GLY A 509 -16.78 -26.81 -52.93
CA GLY A 509 -17.51 -25.79 -53.70
C GLY A 509 -18.15 -24.76 -52.79
N LEU A 510 -19.45 -24.48 -52.96
CA LEU A 510 -20.17 -23.57 -52.05
C LEU A 510 -20.37 -24.17 -50.65
N THR A 511 -20.32 -25.51 -50.54
CA THR A 511 -20.42 -26.26 -49.29
C THR A 511 -19.26 -27.25 -49.18
N PRO A 512 -18.86 -27.65 -47.95
CA PRO A 512 -17.85 -28.69 -47.76
C PRO A 512 -18.30 -30.00 -48.40
N SER A 513 -17.37 -30.72 -49.00
CA SER A 513 -17.56 -32.05 -49.59
C SER A 513 -17.13 -33.16 -48.64
N THR A 514 -16.21 -32.87 -47.72
CA THR A 514 -15.67 -33.82 -46.74
C THR A 514 -15.70 -33.27 -45.31
N LEU A 515 -15.56 -34.16 -44.31
CA LEU A 515 -15.49 -33.77 -42.91
C LEU A 515 -14.32 -32.80 -42.59
N PRO A 516 -13.06 -33.02 -43.03
CA PRO A 516 -11.98 -32.08 -42.73
C PRO A 516 -12.24 -30.68 -43.29
N GLU A 517 -12.84 -30.54 -44.48
CA GLU A 517 -13.26 -29.24 -45.02
C GLU A 517 -14.34 -28.57 -44.14
N GLY A 518 -15.23 -29.37 -43.54
CA GLY A 518 -16.22 -28.89 -42.57
C GLY A 518 -15.59 -28.41 -41.26
N LEU A 519 -14.57 -29.12 -40.75
CA LEU A 519 -13.80 -28.72 -39.58
C LEU A 519 -13.00 -27.42 -39.86
N ALA A 520 -12.40 -27.32 -41.04
CA ALA A 520 -11.68 -26.14 -41.50
C ALA A 520 -12.60 -24.91 -41.61
N LEU A 521 -13.82 -25.09 -42.15
CA LEU A 521 -14.85 -24.05 -42.17
C LEU A 521 -15.23 -23.61 -40.75
N ALA A 522 -15.43 -24.55 -39.83
CA ALA A 522 -15.74 -24.24 -38.43
C ALA A 522 -14.61 -23.46 -37.76
N ALA A 523 -13.35 -23.84 -38.01
CA ALA A 523 -12.18 -23.13 -37.53
C ALA A 523 -12.13 -21.68 -38.07
N ALA A 524 -12.32 -21.48 -39.38
CA ALA A 524 -12.36 -20.14 -39.98
C ALA A 524 -13.51 -19.27 -39.43
N PHE A 525 -14.69 -19.87 -39.22
CA PHE A 525 -15.85 -19.19 -38.63
C PHE A 525 -15.57 -18.70 -37.21
N VAL A 526 -15.13 -19.57 -36.29
CA VAL A 526 -14.89 -19.17 -34.89
C VAL A 526 -13.71 -18.21 -34.76
N SER A 527 -12.69 -18.37 -35.60
CA SER A 527 -11.54 -17.47 -35.65
C SER A 527 -11.94 -16.04 -36.06
N SER A 528 -12.91 -15.92 -36.98
CA SER A 528 -13.44 -14.63 -37.42
C SER A 528 -14.24 -13.90 -36.34
N ILE A 529 -14.88 -14.64 -35.40
CA ILE A 529 -15.49 -14.06 -34.20
C ILE A 529 -14.43 -13.34 -33.36
N ASN A 530 -13.28 -13.99 -33.14
CA ASN A 530 -12.18 -13.44 -32.36
C ASN A 530 -11.56 -12.19 -33.02
N ILE A 531 -11.30 -12.23 -34.32
CA ILE A 531 -10.74 -11.09 -35.07
C ILE A 531 -11.62 -9.86 -34.85
N ALA A 532 -12.90 -9.95 -35.24
CA ALA A 532 -13.77 -8.79 -35.26
C ALA A 532 -14.15 -8.33 -33.84
N GLY A 533 -14.37 -9.27 -32.92
CA GLY A 533 -14.67 -8.98 -31.53
C GLY A 533 -13.50 -8.32 -30.79
N GLY A 534 -12.29 -8.88 -30.93
CA GLY A 534 -11.08 -8.37 -30.27
C GLY A 534 -10.70 -6.97 -30.74
N PHE A 535 -10.72 -6.69 -32.05
CA PHE A 535 -10.39 -5.36 -32.56
C PHE A 535 -11.38 -4.28 -32.12
N LEU A 536 -12.69 -4.59 -32.08
CA LEU A 536 -13.70 -3.64 -31.61
C LEU A 536 -13.56 -3.33 -30.11
N ILE A 537 -13.33 -4.36 -29.28
CA ILE A 537 -13.12 -4.17 -27.83
C ILE A 537 -11.84 -3.37 -27.57
N THR A 538 -10.76 -3.68 -28.28
CA THR A 538 -9.51 -2.91 -28.20
C THR A 538 -9.78 -1.43 -28.49
N GLN A 539 -10.45 -1.13 -29.61
CA GLN A 539 -10.77 0.24 -29.99
C GLN A 539 -11.58 0.95 -28.90
N ARG A 540 -12.64 0.31 -28.39
CA ARG A 540 -13.49 0.87 -27.33
C ARG A 540 -12.69 1.23 -26.07
N MET A 541 -11.78 0.36 -25.63
CA MET A 541 -10.97 0.63 -24.44
C MET A 541 -9.96 1.75 -24.67
N LEU A 542 -9.27 1.75 -25.82
CA LEU A 542 -8.29 2.78 -26.13
C LEU A 542 -8.92 4.17 -26.26
N ASP A 543 -10.15 4.24 -26.78
CA ASP A 543 -10.89 5.50 -26.88
C ASP A 543 -11.30 6.06 -25.51
N MET A 544 -11.46 5.22 -24.47
CA MET A 544 -11.75 5.68 -23.10
C MET A 544 -10.59 6.43 -22.45
N PHE A 545 -9.35 6.16 -22.88
CA PHE A 545 -8.17 6.85 -22.37
C PHE A 545 -7.93 8.22 -23.01
N LYS A 546 -8.69 8.56 -24.07
CA LYS A 546 -8.58 9.85 -24.74
C LYS A 546 -9.11 10.96 -23.83
N ARG A 547 -8.27 11.95 -23.55
CA ARG A 547 -8.70 13.09 -22.75
C ARG A 547 -9.51 14.06 -23.62
N PRO A 548 -10.51 14.75 -23.06
CA PRO A 548 -11.22 15.81 -23.77
C PRO A 548 -10.32 16.96 -24.24
N THR A 549 -9.15 17.12 -23.62
CA THR A 549 -8.15 18.16 -23.91
C THR A 549 -7.05 17.70 -24.86
N ASP A 550 -7.02 16.43 -25.28
CA ASP A 550 -6.04 15.95 -26.25
C ASP A 550 -6.29 16.58 -27.64
N PRO A 551 -5.23 16.82 -28.44
CA PRO A 551 -5.40 17.30 -29.81
C PRO A 551 -6.26 16.36 -30.67
N PRO A 552 -6.97 16.88 -31.69
CA PRO A 552 -7.66 16.04 -32.67
C PRO A 552 -6.70 15.05 -33.34
N GLU A 553 -7.10 13.78 -33.39
CA GLU A 553 -6.36 12.71 -34.05
C GLU A 553 -7.04 12.30 -35.36
N TYR A 554 -6.25 11.93 -36.37
CA TYR A 554 -6.73 11.64 -37.72
C TYR A 554 -6.49 10.18 -38.11
N ASN A 555 -7.02 9.24 -37.31
CA ASN A 555 -6.74 7.80 -37.44
C ASN A 555 -7.13 7.22 -38.82
N TYR A 556 -8.07 7.84 -39.55
CA TYR A 556 -8.41 7.42 -40.92
C TYR A 556 -7.25 7.53 -41.92
N LEU A 557 -6.22 8.35 -41.64
CA LEU A 557 -5.04 8.47 -42.50
C LEU A 557 -4.24 7.16 -42.56
N TYR A 558 -4.32 6.32 -41.53
CA TYR A 558 -3.70 4.99 -41.55
C TYR A 558 -4.38 4.00 -42.51
N MET A 559 -5.51 4.36 -43.13
CA MET A 559 -6.03 3.62 -44.28
C MET A 559 -5.09 3.72 -45.49
N LEU A 560 -4.27 4.78 -45.61
CA LEU A 560 -3.31 4.94 -46.71
C LEU A 560 -2.30 3.78 -46.78
N PRO A 561 -1.51 3.49 -45.72
CA PRO A 561 -0.60 2.33 -45.74
C PRO A 561 -1.37 1.00 -45.84
N GLY A 562 -2.53 0.86 -45.20
CA GLY A 562 -3.33 -0.37 -45.28
C GLY A 562 -3.81 -0.68 -46.71
N ALA A 563 -4.33 0.34 -47.41
CA ALA A 563 -4.77 0.22 -48.79
C ALA A 563 -3.59 -0.02 -49.74
N ALA A 564 -2.45 0.64 -49.53
CA ALA A 564 -1.24 0.39 -50.31
C ALA A 564 -0.71 -1.03 -50.11
N PHE A 565 -0.75 -1.55 -48.88
CA PHE A 565 -0.25 -2.88 -48.54
C PHE A 565 -1.11 -3.99 -49.17
N VAL A 566 -2.42 -4.02 -48.89
CA VAL A 566 -3.32 -5.06 -49.42
C VAL A 566 -3.65 -4.84 -50.91
N GLY A 567 -3.85 -3.59 -51.33
CA GLY A 567 -4.12 -3.26 -52.73
C GLY A 567 -2.90 -3.46 -53.63
N GLY A 568 -1.70 -3.13 -53.14
CA GLY A 568 -0.44 -3.42 -53.83
C GLY A 568 -0.19 -4.91 -53.98
N TYR A 569 -0.55 -5.71 -52.97
CA TYR A 569 -0.56 -7.17 -53.07
C TYR A 569 -1.51 -7.66 -54.17
N GLY A 570 -2.78 -7.20 -54.15
CA GLY A 570 -3.76 -7.57 -55.17
C GLY A 570 -3.31 -7.22 -56.60
N ALA A 571 -2.72 -6.05 -56.80
CA ALA A 571 -2.14 -5.65 -58.08
C ALA A 571 -0.96 -6.53 -58.51
N SER A 572 -0.11 -6.94 -57.56
CA SER A 572 1.03 -7.82 -57.82
C SER A 572 0.58 -9.23 -58.22
N VAL A 573 -0.41 -9.79 -57.51
CA VAL A 573 -1.03 -11.08 -57.85
C VAL A 573 -1.70 -11.02 -59.22
N ALA A 574 -2.43 -9.94 -59.52
CA ALA A 574 -3.03 -9.72 -60.84
C ALA A 574 -2.00 -9.60 -61.96
N ALA A 575 -0.81 -9.08 -61.65
CA ALA A 575 0.34 -9.03 -62.56
C ALA A 575 1.14 -10.35 -62.64
N GLY A 576 0.73 -11.39 -61.91
CA GLY A 576 1.34 -12.73 -61.96
C GLY A 576 2.52 -12.95 -61.01
N TYR A 577 2.78 -12.03 -60.07
CA TYR A 577 3.79 -12.21 -59.03
C TYR A 577 3.24 -13.01 -57.84
N ASN A 578 4.10 -13.83 -57.23
CA ASN A 578 3.81 -14.54 -55.98
C ASN A 578 4.71 -13.95 -54.88
N ILE A 579 4.13 -13.20 -53.94
CA ILE A 579 4.84 -12.45 -52.89
C ILE A 579 4.32 -12.76 -51.48
N GLU A 580 3.65 -13.89 -51.30
CA GLU A 580 2.96 -14.32 -50.08
C GLU A 580 3.91 -14.37 -48.87
N GLN A 581 5.12 -14.88 -49.06
CA GLN A 581 6.12 -14.95 -47.98
C GLN A 581 6.55 -13.57 -47.48
N MET A 582 6.65 -12.59 -48.40
CA MET A 582 6.92 -11.19 -48.01
C MET A 582 5.71 -10.54 -47.34
N MET A 583 4.49 -10.88 -47.79
CA MET A 583 3.26 -10.43 -47.11
C MET A 583 3.17 -11.00 -45.69
N TYR A 584 3.52 -12.27 -45.47
CA TYR A 584 3.56 -12.86 -44.12
C TYR A 584 4.58 -12.16 -43.22
N LEU A 585 5.76 -11.82 -43.72
CA LEU A 585 6.71 -11.00 -42.98
C LEU A 585 6.14 -9.62 -42.66
N GLY A 586 5.59 -8.91 -43.65
CA GLY A 586 4.98 -7.59 -43.46
C GLY A 586 3.84 -7.61 -42.43
N SER A 587 2.96 -8.61 -42.53
CA SER A 587 1.89 -8.85 -41.57
C SER A 587 2.42 -9.15 -40.16
N GLY A 588 3.45 -9.98 -40.04
CA GLY A 588 4.10 -10.27 -38.77
C GLY A 588 4.69 -9.00 -38.14
N LEU A 589 5.37 -8.16 -38.92
CA LEU A 589 5.90 -6.87 -38.46
C LEU A 589 4.80 -5.90 -38.03
N CYS A 590 3.68 -5.85 -38.74
CA CYS A 590 2.50 -5.08 -38.35
C CYS A 590 1.91 -5.60 -37.02
N CYS A 591 1.82 -6.91 -36.82
CA CYS A 591 1.37 -7.51 -35.55
C CYS A 591 2.34 -7.22 -34.39
N VAL A 592 3.65 -7.25 -34.62
CA VAL A 592 4.66 -6.81 -33.62
C VAL A 592 4.47 -5.33 -33.30
N GLY A 593 4.30 -4.49 -34.33
CA GLY A 593 4.00 -3.07 -34.20
C GLY A 593 2.70 -2.80 -33.44
N ALA A 594 1.75 -3.73 -33.48
CA ALA A 594 0.49 -3.62 -32.75
C ALA A 594 0.71 -3.62 -31.24
N LEU A 595 1.58 -4.51 -30.74
CA LEU A 595 1.94 -4.58 -29.33
C LEU A 595 2.93 -3.48 -28.96
N ALA A 596 3.92 -3.21 -29.81
CA ALA A 596 4.90 -2.14 -29.58
C ALA A 596 4.21 -0.76 -29.47
N GLY A 597 3.15 -0.52 -30.24
CA GLY A 597 2.38 0.72 -30.16
C GLY A 597 1.71 0.95 -28.80
N LEU A 598 1.51 -0.10 -27.99
CA LEU A 598 0.97 0.00 -26.62
C LEU A 598 2.03 0.37 -25.56
N SER A 599 3.28 0.63 -25.96
CA SER A 599 4.33 1.09 -25.04
C SER A 599 4.11 2.49 -24.47
N ALA A 600 3.23 3.28 -25.10
CA ALA A 600 2.86 4.59 -24.64
C ALA A 600 1.40 4.90 -24.98
N GLN A 601 0.75 5.69 -24.13
CA GLN A 601 -0.65 6.08 -24.33
C GLN A 601 -0.88 6.87 -25.63
N GLY A 602 0.11 7.67 -26.06
CA GLY A 602 0.02 8.46 -27.28
C GLY A 602 0.07 7.64 -28.57
N THR A 603 0.67 6.44 -28.54
CA THR A 603 0.81 5.56 -29.72
C THR A 603 -0.17 4.40 -29.71
N SER A 604 -0.97 4.23 -28.65
CA SER A 604 -1.79 3.03 -28.44
C SER A 604 -2.79 2.75 -29.58
N ARG A 605 -3.38 3.80 -30.16
CA ARG A 605 -4.32 3.69 -31.29
C ARG A 605 -3.64 3.30 -32.61
N LEU A 606 -2.39 3.71 -32.82
CA LEU A 606 -1.57 3.21 -33.92
C LEU A 606 -1.35 1.70 -33.77
N GLY A 607 -1.10 1.22 -32.54
CA GLY A 607 -0.98 -0.20 -32.24
C GLY A 607 -2.19 -1.00 -32.72
N ASN A 608 -3.41 -0.58 -32.37
CA ASN A 608 -4.62 -1.25 -32.83
C ASN A 608 -4.72 -1.29 -34.37
N THR A 609 -4.39 -0.18 -35.03
CA THR A 609 -4.46 -0.06 -36.48
C THR A 609 -3.43 -0.93 -37.21
N LEU A 610 -2.20 -1.00 -36.69
CA LEU A 610 -1.16 -1.91 -37.21
C LEU A 610 -1.58 -3.37 -37.07
N GLY A 611 -2.22 -3.74 -35.95
CA GLY A 611 -2.80 -5.08 -35.78
C GLY A 611 -3.83 -5.41 -36.86
N MET A 612 -4.76 -4.49 -37.15
CA MET A 612 -5.76 -4.69 -38.21
C MET A 612 -5.10 -4.86 -39.59
N MET A 613 -4.08 -4.04 -39.91
CA MET A 613 -3.33 -4.17 -41.17
C MET A 613 -2.60 -5.51 -41.27
N GLY A 614 -1.99 -5.98 -40.16
CA GLY A 614 -1.30 -7.26 -40.10
C GLY A 614 -2.23 -8.44 -40.37
N VAL A 615 -3.37 -8.48 -39.68
CA VAL A 615 -4.38 -9.54 -39.85
C VAL A 615 -4.99 -9.51 -41.27
N ALA A 616 -5.35 -8.33 -41.78
CA ALA A 616 -5.90 -8.19 -43.13
C ALA A 616 -4.90 -8.63 -44.21
N GLY A 617 -3.63 -8.23 -44.09
CA GLY A 617 -2.58 -8.66 -45.01
C GLY A 617 -2.32 -10.16 -44.99
N GLY A 618 -2.40 -10.79 -43.81
CA GLY A 618 -2.15 -12.23 -43.65
C GLY A 618 -3.25 -13.07 -44.29
N ILE A 619 -4.51 -12.67 -44.10
CA ILE A 619 -5.67 -13.30 -44.74
C ILE A 619 -5.62 -13.08 -46.26
N ALA A 620 -5.34 -11.85 -46.72
CA ALA A 620 -5.23 -11.56 -48.14
C ALA A 620 -4.14 -12.40 -48.82
N ALA A 621 -2.97 -12.50 -48.19
CA ALA A 621 -1.87 -13.34 -48.66
C ALA A 621 -2.29 -14.81 -48.80
N THR A 622 -2.96 -15.35 -47.76
CA THR A 622 -3.45 -16.73 -47.74
C THR A 622 -4.46 -16.98 -48.87
N LEU A 623 -5.45 -16.09 -49.05
CA LEU A 623 -6.44 -16.22 -50.12
C LEU A 623 -5.80 -16.14 -51.52
N GLY A 624 -4.83 -15.24 -51.70
CA GLY A 624 -4.11 -15.10 -52.97
C GLY A 624 -3.21 -16.30 -53.29
N ALA A 625 -2.65 -16.95 -52.26
CA ALA A 625 -1.87 -18.18 -52.40
C ALA A 625 -2.72 -19.34 -52.92
N LEU A 626 -3.94 -19.48 -52.38
CA LEU A 626 -4.84 -20.59 -52.66
C LEU A 626 -5.53 -20.49 -54.03
N LYS A 627 -5.74 -19.27 -54.54
CA LYS A 627 -6.47 -19.00 -55.81
C LYS A 627 -7.80 -19.79 -55.90
N PRO A 628 -8.69 -19.66 -54.89
CA PRO A 628 -9.91 -20.48 -54.81
C PRO A 628 -10.87 -20.22 -55.98
N SER A 629 -11.71 -21.21 -56.31
CA SER A 629 -12.81 -21.01 -57.25
C SER A 629 -13.80 -19.97 -56.70
N PRO A 630 -14.62 -19.32 -57.56
CA PRO A 630 -15.63 -18.36 -57.10
C PRO A 630 -16.58 -18.93 -56.04
N GLU A 631 -16.94 -20.21 -56.13
CA GLU A 631 -17.81 -20.89 -55.19
C GLU A 631 -17.14 -21.09 -53.83
N LEU A 632 -15.88 -21.57 -53.82
CA LEU A 632 -15.11 -21.77 -52.59
C LEU A 632 -14.76 -20.43 -51.93
N LEU A 633 -14.41 -19.41 -52.71
CA LEU A 633 -14.19 -18.05 -52.21
C LEU A 633 -15.47 -17.49 -51.58
N SER A 634 -16.64 -17.78 -52.14
CA SER A 634 -17.93 -17.39 -51.57
C SER A 634 -18.18 -18.09 -50.23
N GLN A 635 -17.86 -19.38 -50.13
CA GLN A 635 -17.94 -20.14 -48.88
C GLN A 635 -17.01 -19.55 -47.80
N MET A 636 -15.73 -19.32 -48.12
CA MET A 636 -14.75 -18.69 -47.23
C MET A 636 -15.22 -17.32 -46.76
N SER A 637 -15.66 -16.47 -47.69
CA SER A 637 -16.15 -15.13 -47.40
C SER A 637 -17.40 -15.15 -46.52
N LEU A 638 -18.33 -16.08 -46.75
CA LEU A 638 -19.54 -16.21 -45.95
C LEU A 638 -19.24 -16.69 -44.52
N ALA A 639 -18.36 -17.67 -44.36
CA ALA A 639 -17.92 -18.15 -43.05
C ALA A 639 -17.26 -17.02 -42.24
N MET A 640 -16.35 -16.27 -42.88
CA MET A 640 -15.71 -15.13 -42.22
C MET A 640 -16.66 -13.98 -41.92
N ALA A 641 -17.54 -13.61 -42.86
CA ALA A 641 -18.48 -12.51 -42.67
C ALA A 641 -19.49 -12.80 -41.57
N THR A 642 -20.01 -14.04 -41.49
CA THR A 642 -20.94 -14.45 -40.45
C THR A 642 -20.27 -14.50 -39.07
N GLY A 643 -19.09 -15.10 -38.97
CA GLY A 643 -18.30 -15.11 -37.73
C GLY A 643 -17.94 -13.69 -37.27
N GLY A 644 -17.42 -12.86 -38.19
CA GLY A 644 -17.08 -11.47 -37.91
C GLY A 644 -18.29 -10.63 -37.47
N THR A 645 -19.45 -10.80 -38.10
CA THR A 645 -20.69 -10.11 -37.71
C THR A 645 -21.12 -10.48 -36.28
N LEU A 646 -21.01 -11.77 -35.92
CA LEU A 646 -21.28 -12.24 -34.58
C LEU A 646 -20.29 -11.63 -33.57
N GLY A 647 -18.98 -11.65 -33.89
CA GLY A 647 -17.93 -11.03 -33.08
C GLY A 647 -18.19 -9.55 -32.80
N LEU A 648 -18.49 -8.76 -33.85
CA LEU A 648 -18.85 -7.34 -33.70
C LEU A 648 -20.09 -7.13 -32.84
N THR A 649 -21.10 -7.98 -33.00
CA THR A 649 -22.36 -7.88 -32.24
C THR A 649 -22.13 -8.14 -30.74
N LEU A 650 -21.34 -9.17 -30.41
CA LEU A 650 -20.99 -9.51 -29.03
C LEU A 650 -20.12 -8.39 -28.41
N ALA A 651 -19.07 -7.98 -29.10
CA ALA A 651 -18.15 -6.95 -28.64
C ALA A 651 -18.81 -5.58 -28.45
N LYS A 652 -19.84 -5.24 -29.23
CA LYS A 652 -20.57 -3.97 -29.07
C LYS A 652 -21.49 -3.95 -27.84
N ARG A 653 -22.01 -5.11 -27.42
CA ARG A 653 -23.04 -5.20 -26.38
C ARG A 653 -22.48 -5.33 -24.96
N ILE A 654 -21.23 -5.75 -24.81
CA ILE A 654 -20.65 -6.04 -23.49
C ILE A 654 -20.25 -4.76 -22.73
N GLU A 655 -20.44 -4.77 -21.41
CA GLU A 655 -19.88 -3.77 -20.50
C GLU A 655 -18.39 -4.04 -20.26
N ILE A 656 -17.62 -3.00 -19.92
CA ILE A 656 -16.17 -3.14 -19.69
C ILE A 656 -15.86 -3.91 -18.40
N SER A 657 -16.76 -3.86 -17.41
CA SER A 657 -16.68 -4.70 -16.21
C SER A 657 -16.71 -6.20 -16.54
N ASP A 658 -17.32 -6.56 -17.68
CA ASP A 658 -17.51 -7.92 -18.16
C ASP A 658 -16.42 -8.40 -19.12
N LEU A 659 -15.38 -7.59 -19.31
CA LEU A 659 -14.27 -7.92 -20.19
C LEU A 659 -13.54 -9.23 -19.82
N PRO A 660 -13.28 -9.56 -18.54
CA PRO A 660 -12.53 -10.77 -18.19
C PRO A 660 -13.19 -12.06 -18.70
N GLN A 661 -14.52 -12.17 -18.60
CA GLN A 661 -15.22 -13.34 -19.11
C GLN A 661 -15.25 -13.39 -20.64
N LEU A 662 -15.34 -12.24 -21.33
CA LEU A 662 -15.27 -12.23 -22.81
C LEU A 662 -13.89 -12.70 -23.29
N VAL A 663 -12.82 -12.25 -22.65
CA VAL A 663 -11.44 -12.67 -22.93
C VAL A 663 -11.30 -14.18 -22.73
N ALA A 664 -11.82 -14.73 -21.64
CA ALA A 664 -11.85 -16.17 -21.42
C ALA A 664 -12.65 -16.91 -22.51
N ALA A 665 -13.82 -16.39 -22.92
CA ALA A 665 -14.60 -16.98 -24.00
C ALA A 665 -13.82 -17.00 -25.34
N PHE A 666 -13.13 -15.92 -25.69
CA PHE A 666 -12.34 -15.84 -26.92
C PHE A 666 -11.16 -16.82 -26.93
N HIS A 667 -10.44 -17.01 -25.82
CA HIS A 667 -9.38 -18.03 -25.77
C HIS A 667 -9.93 -19.43 -26.04
N SER A 668 -11.15 -19.73 -25.57
CA SER A 668 -11.78 -21.02 -25.85
C SER A 668 -11.99 -21.26 -27.35
N LEU A 669 -12.38 -20.22 -28.10
CA LEU A 669 -12.58 -20.29 -29.55
C LEU A 669 -11.25 -20.53 -30.30
N VAL A 670 -10.15 -19.93 -29.84
CA VAL A 670 -8.81 -20.22 -30.39
C VAL A 670 -8.41 -21.67 -30.15
N GLY A 671 -8.58 -22.15 -28.91
CA GLY A 671 -8.24 -23.54 -28.56
C GLY A 671 -9.06 -24.55 -29.38
N LEU A 672 -10.34 -24.27 -29.60
CA LEU A 672 -11.21 -25.10 -30.42
C LEU A 672 -10.81 -25.07 -31.90
N ALA A 673 -10.49 -23.90 -32.46
CA ALA A 673 -10.00 -23.76 -33.83
C ALA A 673 -8.73 -24.59 -34.03
N ALA A 674 -7.79 -24.56 -33.08
CA ALA A 674 -6.55 -25.32 -33.17
C ALA A 674 -6.76 -26.84 -33.16
N VAL A 675 -7.69 -27.34 -32.34
CA VAL A 675 -8.10 -28.75 -32.37
C VAL A 675 -8.67 -29.11 -33.75
N PHE A 676 -9.55 -28.27 -34.30
CA PHE A 676 -10.14 -28.51 -35.62
C PHE A 676 -9.10 -28.50 -36.73
N THR A 677 -8.18 -27.53 -36.74
CA THR A 677 -7.09 -27.46 -37.73
C THR A 677 -6.18 -28.69 -37.65
N CYS A 678 -5.71 -29.06 -36.46
CA CYS A 678 -4.78 -30.19 -36.31
C CYS A 678 -5.42 -31.53 -36.71
N VAL A 679 -6.69 -31.74 -36.34
CA VAL A 679 -7.42 -32.95 -36.70
C VAL A 679 -7.75 -32.98 -38.20
N ALA A 680 -8.17 -31.85 -38.78
CA ALA A 680 -8.46 -31.74 -40.21
C ALA A 680 -7.21 -32.01 -41.05
N GLU A 681 -6.08 -31.41 -40.70
CA GLU A 681 -4.82 -31.61 -41.42
C GLU A 681 -4.37 -33.07 -41.38
N PHE A 682 -4.44 -33.72 -40.22
CA PHE A 682 -4.11 -35.13 -40.12
C PHE A 682 -5.00 -35.97 -41.04
N MET A 683 -6.29 -35.66 -41.14
CA MET A 683 -7.21 -36.38 -42.03
C MET A 683 -6.90 -36.15 -43.52
N ILE A 684 -6.51 -34.93 -43.89
CA ILE A 684 -6.18 -34.55 -45.28
C ILE A 684 -4.87 -35.20 -45.71
N GLU A 685 -3.82 -35.08 -44.90
CA GLU A 685 -2.47 -35.52 -45.25
C GLU A 685 -2.20 -37.00 -44.94
N TYR A 686 -3.10 -37.69 -44.23
CA TYR A 686 -2.91 -39.10 -43.87
C TYR A 686 -2.47 -40.01 -45.04
N PRO A 687 -3.07 -39.93 -46.25
CA PRO A 687 -2.64 -40.76 -47.38
C PRO A 687 -1.20 -40.51 -47.84
N HIS A 688 -0.62 -39.35 -47.51
CA HIS A 688 0.72 -38.95 -47.92
C HIS A 688 1.78 -39.22 -46.84
N LEU A 689 1.37 -39.37 -45.57
CA LEU A 689 2.27 -39.50 -44.41
C LEU A 689 3.28 -40.64 -44.55
N ASP A 690 2.90 -41.79 -45.11
CA ASP A 690 3.80 -42.95 -45.24
C ASP A 690 5.01 -42.67 -46.16
N THR A 691 4.88 -41.71 -47.07
CA THR A 691 5.93 -41.33 -48.03
C THR A 691 6.57 -39.98 -47.72
N HIS A 692 6.05 -39.25 -46.73
CA HIS A 692 6.48 -37.88 -46.45
C HIS A 692 7.73 -37.87 -45.54
N PRO A 693 8.86 -37.27 -45.95
CA PRO A 693 10.11 -37.28 -45.17
C PRO A 693 10.00 -36.56 -43.81
N ALA A 694 9.02 -35.67 -43.65
CA ALA A 694 8.73 -34.98 -42.39
C ALA A 694 7.53 -35.53 -41.62
N ALA A 695 7.01 -36.71 -41.97
CA ALA A 695 5.79 -37.28 -41.35
C ALA A 695 5.84 -37.34 -39.83
N GLY A 696 7.00 -37.66 -39.26
CA GLY A 696 7.18 -37.70 -37.81
C GLY A 696 6.97 -36.34 -37.13
N VAL A 697 7.44 -35.26 -37.74
CA VAL A 697 7.25 -33.89 -37.23
C VAL A 697 5.80 -33.46 -37.38
N LEU A 698 5.18 -33.66 -38.55
CA LEU A 698 3.77 -33.29 -38.79
C LEU A 698 2.83 -33.98 -37.79
N LYS A 699 3.00 -35.28 -37.57
CA LYS A 699 2.28 -36.03 -36.54
C LYS A 699 2.52 -35.44 -35.15
N THR A 700 3.78 -35.25 -34.77
CA THR A 700 4.13 -34.71 -33.44
C THR A 700 3.46 -33.37 -33.18
N VAL A 701 3.53 -32.45 -34.14
CA VAL A 701 2.99 -31.10 -34.02
C VAL A 701 1.46 -31.11 -34.00
N ALA A 702 0.80 -31.92 -34.84
CA ALA A 702 -0.65 -32.08 -34.82
C ALA A 702 -1.16 -32.61 -33.46
N TYR A 703 -0.44 -33.57 -32.87
CA TYR A 703 -0.78 -34.11 -31.55
C TYR A 703 -0.61 -33.06 -30.44
N LEU A 704 0.50 -32.31 -30.45
CA LEU A 704 0.75 -31.25 -29.48
C LEU A 704 -0.24 -30.08 -29.62
N GLY A 705 -0.53 -29.64 -30.86
CA GLY A 705 -1.53 -28.60 -31.13
C GLY A 705 -2.92 -29.01 -30.66
N THR A 706 -3.32 -30.26 -30.89
CA THR A 706 -4.58 -30.82 -30.38
C THR A 706 -4.64 -30.81 -28.85
N TYR A 707 -3.55 -31.22 -28.18
CA TYR A 707 -3.47 -31.22 -26.72
C TYR A 707 -3.55 -29.80 -26.14
N ILE A 708 -2.74 -28.86 -26.65
CA ILE A 708 -2.71 -27.48 -26.18
C ILE A 708 -4.08 -26.82 -26.42
N GLY A 709 -4.66 -27.03 -27.60
CA GLY A 709 -5.99 -26.52 -27.95
C GLY A 709 -7.09 -27.05 -27.03
N GLY A 710 -7.08 -28.35 -26.72
CA GLY A 710 -8.05 -28.98 -25.81
C GLY A 710 -7.98 -28.45 -24.38
N VAL A 711 -6.76 -28.29 -23.83
CA VAL A 711 -6.57 -27.66 -22.50
C VAL A 711 -7.06 -26.21 -22.52
N THR A 712 -6.73 -25.46 -23.57
CA THR A 712 -7.10 -24.05 -23.71
C THR A 712 -8.60 -23.87 -23.81
N PHE A 713 -9.28 -24.70 -24.62
CA PHE A 713 -10.71 -24.70 -24.81
C PHE A 713 -11.45 -24.89 -23.48
N SER A 714 -11.21 -26.01 -22.80
CA SER A 714 -11.99 -26.37 -21.62
C SER A 714 -11.60 -25.56 -20.39
N GLY A 715 -10.31 -25.24 -20.21
CA GLY A 715 -9.84 -24.38 -19.13
C GLY A 715 -10.47 -22.99 -19.22
N SER A 716 -10.53 -22.42 -20.43
CA SER A 716 -11.09 -21.08 -20.61
C SER A 716 -12.61 -21.05 -20.41
N LEU A 717 -13.33 -22.13 -20.75
CA LEU A 717 -14.76 -22.26 -20.44
C LEU A 717 -15.03 -22.35 -18.93
N VAL A 718 -14.19 -23.05 -18.15
CA VAL A 718 -14.31 -23.07 -16.68
C VAL A 718 -13.99 -21.69 -16.10
N ALA A 719 -12.96 -21.01 -16.61
CA ALA A 719 -12.63 -19.64 -16.21
C ALA A 719 -13.79 -18.67 -16.48
N TYR A 720 -14.40 -18.74 -17.67
CA TYR A 720 -15.63 -18.01 -18.01
C TYR A 720 -16.74 -18.29 -17.00
N GLY A 721 -17.04 -19.58 -16.75
CA GLY A 721 -18.11 -19.99 -15.84
C GLY A 721 -17.93 -19.45 -14.42
N LYS A 722 -16.69 -19.44 -13.91
CA LYS A 722 -16.37 -18.90 -12.58
C LYS A 722 -16.45 -17.37 -12.53
N LEU A 723 -15.97 -16.67 -13.55
CA LEU A 723 -16.00 -15.20 -13.59
C LEU A 723 -17.42 -14.65 -13.75
N GLN A 724 -18.24 -15.36 -14.54
CA GLN A 724 -19.66 -15.04 -14.77
C GLN A 724 -20.54 -15.38 -13.55
N GLY A 725 -20.04 -16.16 -12.59
CA GLY A 725 -20.80 -16.64 -11.44
C GLY A 725 -21.77 -17.78 -11.74
N ILE A 726 -21.60 -18.46 -12.89
CA ILE A 726 -22.35 -19.69 -13.23
C ILE A 726 -21.80 -20.87 -12.40
N LEU A 727 -20.49 -20.88 -12.18
CA LEU A 727 -19.79 -21.83 -11.31
C LEU A 727 -19.37 -21.14 -10.02
N ASP A 728 -19.24 -21.92 -8.93
CA ASP A 728 -18.71 -21.40 -7.67
C ASP A 728 -17.26 -20.90 -7.85
N SER A 729 -17.01 -19.73 -7.29
CA SER A 729 -15.69 -19.09 -7.24
C SER A 729 -14.71 -19.82 -6.32
N ALA A 730 -15.19 -20.65 -5.38
CA ALA A 730 -14.35 -21.47 -4.52
C ALA A 730 -13.51 -22.49 -5.34
N PRO A 731 -12.29 -22.81 -4.89
CA PRO A 731 -11.50 -23.88 -5.50
C PRO A 731 -12.14 -25.25 -5.25
N LEU A 732 -12.38 -26.02 -6.31
CA LEU A 732 -12.91 -27.38 -6.20
C LEU A 732 -11.79 -28.37 -5.85
N HIS A 733 -11.84 -28.94 -4.64
CA HIS A 733 -10.84 -29.90 -4.16
C HIS A 733 -11.31 -31.34 -4.35
N LEU A 734 -10.90 -31.97 -5.46
CA LEU A 734 -11.11 -33.41 -5.68
C LEU A 734 -10.14 -34.26 -4.83
N PRO A 735 -10.61 -35.35 -4.20
CA PRO A 735 -9.73 -36.32 -3.54
C PRO A 735 -8.69 -36.87 -4.52
N GLY A 736 -7.40 -36.82 -4.15
CA GLY A 736 -6.32 -37.33 -5.02
C GLY A 736 -6.09 -36.53 -6.30
N ARG A 737 -6.52 -35.26 -6.40
CA ARG A 737 -6.42 -34.43 -7.63
C ARG A 737 -5.05 -34.44 -8.31
N HIS A 738 -3.96 -34.48 -7.52
CA HIS A 738 -2.60 -34.49 -8.07
C HIS A 738 -2.28 -35.82 -8.77
N MET A 739 -2.76 -36.94 -8.23
CA MET A 739 -2.64 -38.25 -8.88
C MET A 739 -3.48 -38.31 -10.15
N LEU A 740 -4.70 -37.77 -10.13
CA LEU A 740 -5.55 -37.67 -11.32
C LEU A 740 -4.85 -36.85 -12.42
N ASN A 741 -4.38 -35.64 -12.10
CA ASN A 741 -3.72 -34.77 -13.07
C ASN A 741 -2.41 -35.38 -13.59
N ALA A 742 -1.61 -36.02 -12.72
CA ALA A 742 -0.41 -36.74 -13.13
C ALA A 742 -0.74 -37.92 -14.05
N GLY A 743 -1.83 -38.66 -13.76
CA GLY A 743 -2.32 -39.75 -14.60
C GLY A 743 -2.82 -39.27 -15.96
N LEU A 744 -3.58 -38.18 -16.02
CA LEU A 744 -4.03 -37.56 -17.26
C LEU A 744 -2.84 -37.09 -18.11
N MET A 745 -1.84 -36.47 -17.49
CA MET A 745 -0.61 -36.06 -18.17
C MET A 745 0.18 -37.26 -18.69
N ALA A 746 0.38 -38.29 -17.87
CA ALA A 746 1.09 -39.51 -18.25
C ALA A 746 0.37 -40.25 -19.40
N ALA A 747 -0.96 -40.33 -19.36
CA ALA A 747 -1.76 -40.91 -20.44
C ALA A 747 -1.68 -40.08 -21.73
N SER A 748 -1.68 -38.75 -21.62
CA SER A 748 -1.53 -37.84 -22.78
C SER A 748 -0.14 -37.96 -23.40
N MET A 749 0.93 -38.04 -22.60
CA MET A 749 2.29 -38.26 -23.11
C MET A 749 2.45 -39.67 -23.68
N GLY A 750 1.92 -40.68 -22.98
CA GLY A 750 1.99 -42.08 -23.38
C GLY A 750 1.23 -42.35 -24.68
N GLY A 751 0.12 -41.64 -24.92
CA GLY A 751 -0.68 -41.74 -26.15
C GLY A 751 0.06 -41.33 -27.42
N MET A 752 1.14 -40.56 -27.31
CA MET A 752 2.03 -40.25 -28.44
C MET A 752 2.76 -41.50 -28.96
N VAL A 753 3.08 -42.47 -28.10
CA VAL A 753 3.82 -43.68 -28.50
C VAL A 753 3.05 -44.53 -29.52
N PRO A 754 1.80 -44.99 -29.25
CA PRO A 754 1.02 -45.71 -30.25
C PRO A 754 0.67 -44.84 -31.46
N PHE A 755 0.53 -43.53 -31.27
CA PHE A 755 0.30 -42.59 -32.38
C PHE A 755 1.48 -42.56 -33.35
N MET A 756 2.72 -42.58 -32.85
CA MET A 756 3.93 -42.56 -33.68
C MET A 756 4.26 -43.91 -34.29
N LEU A 757 4.09 -45.00 -33.55
CA LEU A 757 4.47 -46.36 -33.99
C LEU A 757 3.49 -46.99 -34.98
N SER A 758 2.23 -46.54 -35.01
CA SER A 758 1.22 -47.04 -35.95
C SER A 758 1.09 -46.13 -37.18
N SER A 759 1.02 -46.74 -38.36
CA SER A 759 0.61 -46.08 -39.61
C SER A 759 -0.89 -46.17 -39.87
N SER A 760 -1.66 -46.88 -39.03
CA SER A 760 -3.11 -47.05 -39.23
C SER A 760 -3.91 -45.77 -38.95
N TYR A 761 -4.76 -45.38 -39.88
CA TYR A 761 -5.70 -44.25 -39.75
C TYR A 761 -6.54 -44.36 -38.49
N GLY A 762 -7.09 -45.56 -38.22
CA GLY A 762 -7.95 -45.80 -37.07
C GLY A 762 -7.21 -45.60 -35.74
N THR A 763 -5.96 -46.04 -35.66
CA THR A 763 -5.11 -45.77 -34.49
C THR A 763 -4.77 -44.29 -34.38
N GLY A 764 -4.37 -43.67 -35.50
CA GLY A 764 -4.02 -42.25 -35.56
C GLY A 764 -5.15 -41.34 -35.05
N MET A 765 -6.34 -41.51 -35.64
CA MET A 765 -7.55 -40.79 -35.21
C MET A 765 -7.97 -41.13 -33.79
N GLY A 766 -7.89 -42.41 -33.38
CA GLY A 766 -8.18 -42.82 -32.01
C GLY A 766 -7.28 -42.11 -30.99
N CYS A 767 -6.00 -41.95 -31.31
CA CYS A 767 -5.05 -41.21 -30.48
C CYS A 767 -5.32 -39.69 -30.46
N LEU A 768 -5.68 -39.07 -31.60
CA LEU A 768 -6.01 -37.64 -31.65
C LEU A 768 -7.32 -37.32 -30.90
N VAL A 769 -8.36 -38.13 -31.08
CA VAL A 769 -9.61 -38.00 -30.32
C VAL A 769 -9.36 -38.29 -28.84
N GLY A 770 -8.54 -39.31 -28.54
CA GLY A 770 -8.14 -39.65 -27.18
C GLY A 770 -7.42 -38.50 -26.47
N VAL A 771 -6.41 -37.90 -27.10
CA VAL A 771 -5.68 -36.76 -26.50
C VAL A 771 -6.55 -35.51 -26.40
N SER A 772 -7.44 -35.25 -27.36
CA SER A 772 -8.43 -34.17 -27.26
C SER A 772 -9.35 -34.35 -26.05
N GLY A 773 -9.84 -35.56 -25.81
CA GLY A 773 -10.62 -35.89 -24.61
C GLY A 773 -9.84 -35.73 -23.31
N LEU A 774 -8.62 -36.28 -23.25
CA LEU A 774 -7.75 -36.20 -22.06
C LEU A 774 -7.36 -34.75 -21.72
N SER A 775 -6.95 -33.97 -22.72
CA SER A 775 -6.59 -32.56 -22.57
C SER A 775 -7.78 -31.71 -22.15
N THR A 776 -8.97 -31.95 -22.73
CA THR A 776 -10.22 -31.29 -22.31
C THR A 776 -10.53 -31.58 -20.84
N ILE A 777 -10.46 -32.84 -20.41
CA ILE A 777 -10.67 -33.20 -18.99
C ILE A 777 -9.63 -32.52 -18.11
N MET A 778 -8.36 -32.52 -18.52
CA MET A 778 -7.28 -31.91 -17.75
C MET A 778 -7.43 -30.40 -17.61
N GLY A 779 -7.87 -29.69 -18.66
CA GLY A 779 -8.18 -28.25 -18.57
C GLY A 779 -9.30 -27.95 -17.57
N VAL A 780 -10.33 -28.81 -17.50
CA VAL A 780 -11.39 -28.70 -16.48
C VAL A 780 -10.85 -28.95 -15.08
N THR A 781 -10.12 -30.05 -14.86
CA THR A 781 -9.66 -30.44 -13.52
C THR A 781 -8.65 -29.47 -12.93
N LEU A 782 -7.73 -28.95 -13.76
CA LEU A 782 -6.76 -27.94 -13.34
C LEU A 782 -7.45 -26.61 -13.01
N THR A 783 -8.29 -26.11 -13.91
CA THR A 783 -8.90 -24.77 -13.74
C THR A 783 -9.95 -24.73 -12.64
N ALA A 784 -10.74 -25.80 -12.47
CA ALA A 784 -11.75 -25.87 -11.42
C ALA A 784 -11.15 -25.83 -10.00
N ALA A 785 -9.92 -26.32 -9.85
CA ALA A 785 -9.18 -26.33 -8.58
C ALA A 785 -8.60 -24.97 -8.19
N ILE A 786 -8.72 -23.95 -9.05
CA ILE A 786 -8.20 -22.60 -8.82
C ILE A 786 -9.33 -21.69 -8.30
N GLY A 787 -9.01 -20.89 -7.29
CA GLY A 787 -9.95 -19.94 -6.67
C GLY A 787 -10.21 -18.71 -7.53
N GLY A 788 -11.34 -18.05 -7.28
CA GLY A 788 -11.84 -16.94 -8.09
C GLY A 788 -10.91 -15.72 -8.21
N ALA A 789 -10.10 -15.38 -7.20
CA ALA A 789 -9.19 -14.24 -7.33
C ALA A 789 -7.82 -14.59 -7.90
N ASP A 790 -7.48 -15.88 -8.00
CA ASP A 790 -6.33 -16.34 -8.78
C ASP A 790 -6.69 -16.56 -10.26
N MET A 791 -7.98 -16.50 -10.59
CA MET A 791 -8.49 -16.66 -11.96
C MET A 791 -7.82 -15.75 -13.00
N PRO A 792 -7.47 -14.49 -12.71
CA PRO A 792 -6.75 -13.64 -13.66
C PRO A 792 -5.40 -14.24 -14.13
N VAL A 793 -4.70 -14.96 -13.24
CA VAL A 793 -3.47 -15.70 -13.62
C VAL A 793 -3.80 -16.80 -14.61
N VAL A 794 -4.90 -17.53 -14.40
CA VAL A 794 -5.34 -18.58 -15.32
C VAL A 794 -5.67 -18.01 -16.70
N ILE A 795 -6.35 -16.86 -16.77
CA ILE A 795 -6.68 -16.19 -18.03
C ILE A 795 -5.40 -15.88 -18.83
N THR A 796 -4.35 -15.38 -18.18
CA THR A 796 -3.08 -15.04 -18.84
C THR A 796 -2.28 -16.28 -19.26
N VAL A 797 -2.32 -17.36 -18.47
CA VAL A 797 -1.70 -18.65 -18.83
C VAL A 797 -2.39 -19.25 -20.07
N LEU A 798 -3.72 -19.23 -20.10
CA LEU A 798 -4.48 -19.75 -21.23
C LEU A 798 -4.34 -18.84 -22.48
N ASN A 799 -4.14 -17.54 -22.30
CA ASN A 799 -3.71 -16.65 -23.39
C ASN A 799 -2.36 -17.11 -23.97
N SER A 800 -1.39 -17.43 -23.11
CA SER A 800 -0.10 -17.97 -23.55
C SER A 800 -0.27 -19.26 -24.35
N TYR A 801 -1.11 -20.19 -23.86
CA TYR A 801 -1.39 -21.45 -24.56
C TYR A 801 -2.06 -21.24 -25.92
N SER A 802 -2.94 -20.26 -26.05
CA SER A 802 -3.53 -19.89 -27.35
C SER A 802 -2.46 -19.46 -28.36
N GLY A 803 -1.41 -18.76 -27.92
CA GLY A 803 -0.26 -18.42 -28.77
C GLY A 803 0.58 -19.63 -29.16
N TRP A 804 0.86 -20.54 -28.21
CA TRP A 804 1.62 -21.76 -28.51
C TRP A 804 0.85 -22.75 -29.40
N ALA A 805 -0.49 -22.77 -29.32
CA ALA A 805 -1.34 -23.50 -30.26
C ALA A 805 -1.18 -22.96 -31.70
N LEU A 806 -1.15 -21.63 -31.85
CA LEU A 806 -0.90 -21.00 -33.15
C LEU A 806 0.52 -21.28 -33.68
N CYS A 807 1.53 -21.36 -32.81
CA CYS A 807 2.85 -21.86 -33.21
C CYS A 807 2.79 -23.31 -33.71
N ALA A 808 2.04 -24.18 -33.03
CA ALA A 808 1.87 -25.57 -33.49
C ALA A 808 1.20 -25.60 -34.87
N GLU A 809 0.14 -24.84 -35.10
CA GLU A 809 -0.45 -24.71 -36.45
C GLU A 809 0.55 -24.15 -37.48
N GLY A 810 1.39 -23.18 -37.10
CA GLY A 810 2.43 -22.62 -37.98
C GLY A 810 3.50 -23.64 -38.37
N PHE A 811 3.95 -24.47 -37.42
CA PHE A 811 4.85 -25.60 -37.71
C PHE A 811 4.18 -26.70 -38.53
N LEU A 812 2.88 -26.91 -38.33
CA LEU A 812 2.10 -27.93 -39.03
C LEU A 812 1.89 -27.57 -40.50
N LEU A 813 1.55 -26.30 -40.78
CA LEU A 813 1.19 -25.79 -42.10
C LEU A 813 2.34 -25.07 -42.82
N ASP A 814 3.57 -25.16 -42.30
CA ASP A 814 4.76 -24.47 -42.81
C ASP A 814 4.53 -22.95 -43.02
N ASN A 815 3.91 -22.28 -42.04
CA ASN A 815 3.49 -20.88 -42.13
C ASN A 815 4.23 -19.96 -41.16
N ASN A 816 5.10 -19.10 -41.70
CA ASN A 816 5.89 -18.13 -40.93
C ASN A 816 5.03 -17.13 -40.14
N LEU A 817 3.93 -16.63 -40.71
CA LEU A 817 3.07 -15.64 -40.04
C LEU A 817 2.49 -16.20 -38.74
N MET A 818 1.95 -17.42 -38.80
CA MET A 818 1.34 -18.09 -37.66
C MET A 818 2.37 -18.33 -36.55
N THR A 819 3.59 -18.71 -36.90
CA THR A 819 4.70 -18.89 -35.95
C THR A 819 5.15 -17.57 -35.32
N ILE A 820 5.29 -16.49 -36.10
CA ILE A 820 5.66 -15.16 -35.59
C ILE A 820 4.61 -14.67 -34.59
N VAL A 821 3.34 -14.72 -35.00
CA VAL A 821 2.21 -14.26 -34.19
C VAL A 821 2.00 -15.14 -32.96
N GLY A 822 2.11 -16.46 -33.10
CA GLY A 822 1.97 -17.39 -32.00
C GLY A 822 3.03 -17.17 -30.92
N ALA A 823 4.29 -16.94 -31.32
CA ALA A 823 5.38 -16.66 -30.38
C ALA A 823 5.18 -15.31 -29.66
N LEU A 824 4.67 -14.30 -30.38
CA LEU A 824 4.33 -12.99 -29.83
C LEU A 824 3.23 -13.10 -28.75
N ILE A 825 2.15 -13.82 -29.03
CA ILE A 825 1.03 -14.02 -28.10
C ILE A 825 1.43 -14.91 -26.93
N GLY A 826 2.16 -16.00 -27.22
CA GLY A 826 2.67 -16.94 -26.22
C GLY A 826 3.55 -16.25 -25.19
N SER A 827 4.52 -15.44 -25.65
CA SER A 827 5.38 -14.63 -24.80
C SER A 827 4.60 -13.57 -24.00
N SER A 828 3.61 -12.92 -24.62
CA SER A 828 2.75 -11.93 -23.95
C SER A 828 1.98 -12.52 -22.77
N GLY A 829 1.28 -13.64 -22.99
CA GLY A 829 0.55 -14.33 -21.91
C GLY A 829 1.48 -14.76 -20.78
N ALA A 830 2.65 -15.33 -21.12
CA ALA A 830 3.61 -15.81 -20.12
C ALA A 830 4.18 -14.67 -19.25
N ILE A 831 4.52 -13.53 -19.84
CA ILE A 831 5.01 -12.36 -19.11
C ILE A 831 3.93 -11.79 -18.19
N LEU A 832 2.70 -11.65 -18.68
CA LEU A 832 1.59 -11.18 -17.85
C LEU A 832 1.33 -12.13 -16.67
N SER A 833 1.33 -13.46 -16.89
CA SER A 833 1.23 -14.43 -15.80
C SER A 833 2.37 -14.27 -14.78
N TYR A 834 3.59 -14.04 -15.24
CA TYR A 834 4.74 -13.80 -14.36
C TYR A 834 4.57 -12.53 -13.53
N ILE A 835 4.20 -11.40 -14.15
CA ILE A 835 3.97 -10.13 -13.46
C ILE A 835 2.91 -10.29 -12.37
N MET A 836 1.79 -10.96 -12.69
CA MET A 836 0.73 -11.22 -11.71
C MET A 836 1.21 -12.10 -10.54
N CYS A 837 1.94 -13.18 -10.84
CA CYS A 837 2.50 -14.07 -9.83
C CYS A 837 3.46 -13.33 -8.88
N VAL A 838 4.37 -12.53 -9.43
CA VAL A 838 5.32 -11.72 -8.64
C VAL A 838 4.59 -10.69 -7.78
N ALA A 839 3.60 -9.99 -8.33
CA ALA A 839 2.80 -9.01 -7.59
C ALA A 839 1.94 -9.61 -6.46
N MET A 840 1.75 -10.93 -6.45
CA MET A 840 1.06 -11.68 -5.37
C MET A 840 2.04 -12.41 -4.43
N ASN A 841 3.34 -12.35 -4.70
CA ASN A 841 4.38 -13.20 -4.08
C ASN A 841 4.05 -14.71 -4.11
N ARG A 842 3.50 -15.19 -5.24
CA ARG A 842 3.18 -16.61 -5.47
C ARG A 842 3.88 -17.11 -6.72
N SER A 843 4.32 -18.37 -6.72
CA SER A 843 4.87 -18.99 -7.91
C SER A 843 3.77 -19.55 -8.82
N LEU A 844 4.00 -19.58 -10.13
CA LEU A 844 3.05 -20.12 -11.11
C LEU A 844 2.61 -21.57 -10.79
N PRO A 845 3.51 -22.50 -10.41
CA PRO A 845 3.09 -23.84 -10.00
C PRO A 845 2.20 -23.83 -8.77
N ASN A 846 2.45 -22.94 -7.80
CA ASN A 846 1.64 -22.83 -6.59
C ASN A 846 0.20 -22.36 -6.93
N VAL A 847 0.06 -21.43 -7.89
CA VAL A 847 -1.25 -20.98 -8.36
C VAL A 847 -1.99 -22.09 -9.13
N ILE A 848 -1.35 -22.70 -10.14
CA ILE A 848 -1.98 -23.72 -11.01
C ILE A 848 -2.32 -25.00 -10.23
N LEU A 849 -1.47 -25.42 -9.30
CA LEU A 849 -1.69 -26.63 -8.50
C LEU A 849 -2.54 -26.37 -7.24
N GLY A 850 -2.97 -25.12 -7.02
CA GLY A 850 -3.83 -24.72 -5.90
C GLY A 850 -3.19 -24.95 -4.53
N GLY A 851 -1.93 -24.53 -4.35
CA GLY A 851 -1.24 -24.59 -3.06
C GLY A 851 -1.53 -23.38 -2.17
N TYR A 852 -1.31 -23.58 -0.87
CA TYR A 852 -1.69 -22.66 0.21
C TYR A 852 -0.55 -21.67 0.52
N GLY A 853 -0.85 -20.38 0.64
CA GLY A 853 0.09 -19.33 1.04
C GLY A 853 1.02 -18.77 -0.04
N THR A 854 1.91 -17.87 0.37
CA THR A 854 2.97 -17.24 -0.44
C THR A 854 4.30 -18.00 -0.31
N THR A 855 5.28 -17.65 -1.15
CA THR A 855 6.61 -18.28 -1.10
C THR A 855 7.44 -17.89 0.12
N SER A 856 7.01 -16.85 0.86
CA SER A 856 7.74 -16.29 2.00
C SER A 856 7.13 -16.64 3.36
N THR A 857 5.94 -17.25 3.42
CA THR A 857 5.28 -17.66 4.68
C THR A 857 6.15 -18.64 5.50
N ALA A 858 6.33 -18.35 6.79
CA ALA A 858 7.22 -19.08 7.70
C ALA A 858 6.57 -20.28 8.43
N GLY A 859 5.33 -20.67 8.09
CA GLY A 859 4.66 -21.88 8.60
C GLY A 859 4.23 -21.82 10.07
N GLY A 860 4.45 -20.70 10.77
CA GLY A 860 3.96 -20.47 12.13
C GLY A 860 2.52 -19.96 12.19
N LYS A 861 2.04 -19.63 13.39
CA LYS A 861 0.73 -18.98 13.57
C LYS A 861 0.82 -17.49 13.17
N PRO A 862 -0.15 -16.97 12.42
CA PRO A 862 -0.25 -15.54 12.12
C PRO A 862 -0.30 -14.70 13.40
N MET A 863 0.13 -13.44 13.29
CA MET A 863 0.07 -12.46 14.37
C MET A 863 -1.39 -12.23 14.82
N GLU A 864 -1.63 -12.19 16.13
CA GLU A 864 -2.94 -11.82 16.67
C GLU A 864 -3.14 -10.30 16.54
N ILE A 865 -4.36 -9.91 16.15
CA ILE A 865 -4.74 -8.51 16.06
C ILE A 865 -5.17 -8.03 17.45
N VAL A 866 -4.56 -6.94 17.89
CA VAL A 866 -4.83 -6.30 19.18
C VAL A 866 -5.34 -4.89 18.93
N GLY A 867 -6.41 -4.48 19.63
CA GLY A 867 -6.97 -3.13 19.58
C GLY A 867 -8.42 -3.08 19.09
N THR A 868 -8.98 -1.87 19.04
CA THR A 868 -10.31 -1.59 18.49
C THR A 868 -10.18 -0.72 17.25
N HIS A 869 -11.11 -0.82 16.32
CA HIS A 869 -11.15 0.05 15.16
C HIS A 869 -11.77 1.41 15.55
N THR A 870 -11.38 2.46 14.83
CA THR A 870 -12.04 3.77 14.91
C THR A 870 -13.05 3.87 13.79
N GLU A 871 -14.29 4.26 14.07
CA GLU A 871 -15.35 4.44 13.06
C GLU A 871 -15.69 5.93 12.92
N VAL A 872 -15.90 6.39 11.68
CA VAL A 872 -16.31 7.75 11.34
C VAL A 872 -17.55 7.74 10.45
N ASN A 873 -18.32 8.82 10.52
CA ASN A 873 -19.46 9.04 9.63
C ASN A 873 -19.10 9.93 8.42
N LEU A 874 -20.08 10.18 7.55
CA LEU A 874 -19.88 11.01 6.35
C LEU A 874 -19.48 12.45 6.68
N ASP A 875 -20.07 13.07 7.70
CA ASP A 875 -19.78 14.47 8.06
C ASP A 875 -18.33 14.63 8.52
N GLN A 876 -17.89 13.75 9.41
CA GLN A 876 -16.51 13.70 9.89
C GLN A 876 -15.52 13.44 8.75
N THR A 877 -15.88 12.53 7.82
CA THR A 877 -15.05 12.23 6.65
C THR A 877 -14.88 13.45 5.75
N ILE A 878 -15.96 14.22 5.55
CA ILE A 878 -15.94 15.43 4.75
C ILE A 878 -15.06 16.51 5.37
N ASP A 879 -15.11 16.68 6.69
CA ASP A 879 -14.23 17.65 7.36
C ASP A 879 -12.75 17.26 7.23
N ILE A 880 -12.41 15.97 7.35
CA ILE A 880 -11.06 15.46 7.08
C ILE A 880 -10.63 15.74 5.62
N ILE A 881 -11.53 15.51 4.64
CA ILE A 881 -11.24 15.79 3.22
C ILE A 881 -11.01 17.29 2.98
N LYS A 882 -11.71 18.18 3.68
CA LYS A 882 -11.52 19.64 3.56
C LYS A 882 -10.13 20.06 4.04
N GLU A 883 -9.66 19.49 5.15
CA GLU A 883 -8.37 19.80 5.76
C GLU A 883 -7.16 19.28 4.93
N ALA A 884 -7.34 18.18 4.20
CA ALA A 884 -6.26 17.56 3.42
C ALA A 884 -5.92 18.32 2.13
N ASN A 885 -4.64 18.57 1.85
CA ASN A 885 -4.18 19.19 0.60
C ASN A 885 -3.67 18.16 -0.41
N SER A 886 -3.10 17.04 0.08
CA SER A 886 -2.64 15.91 -0.73
C SER A 886 -3.48 14.66 -0.40
N ILE A 887 -4.16 14.10 -1.41
CA ILE A 887 -5.05 12.95 -1.28
C ILE A 887 -4.64 11.85 -2.26
N ILE A 888 -4.45 10.63 -1.74
CA ILE A 888 -4.28 9.42 -2.56
C ILE A 888 -5.52 8.54 -2.42
N ILE A 889 -6.05 8.07 -3.54
CA ILE A 889 -7.15 7.11 -3.58
C ILE A 889 -6.58 5.76 -4.00
N THR A 890 -6.77 4.73 -3.18
CA THR A 890 -6.35 3.35 -3.50
C THR A 890 -7.61 2.50 -3.75
N PRO A 891 -8.08 2.41 -5.01
CA PRO A 891 -9.27 1.65 -5.35
C PRO A 891 -8.99 0.14 -5.39
N GLY A 892 -10.01 -0.65 -5.05
CA GLY A 892 -10.04 -2.09 -5.29
C GLY A 892 -11.27 -2.51 -6.08
N TRP A 893 -11.43 -3.83 -6.30
CA TRP A 893 -12.57 -4.37 -7.04
C TRP A 893 -13.93 -3.98 -6.44
N GLY A 894 -14.00 -3.76 -5.12
CA GLY A 894 -15.24 -3.35 -4.45
C GLY A 894 -15.82 -2.02 -4.95
N LEU A 895 -14.96 -1.08 -5.41
CA LEU A 895 -15.40 0.19 -6.00
C LEU A 895 -16.11 -0.05 -7.33
N CYS A 896 -15.51 -0.85 -8.21
CA CYS A 896 -16.05 -1.13 -9.54
C CYS A 896 -17.27 -2.06 -9.50
N ALA A 897 -17.27 -3.05 -8.60
CA ALA A 897 -18.39 -3.95 -8.40
C ALA A 897 -19.67 -3.20 -7.97
N ALA A 898 -19.51 -2.09 -7.24
CA ALA A 898 -20.60 -1.20 -6.83
C ALA A 898 -20.93 -0.10 -7.87
N LYS A 899 -20.22 -0.04 -9.01
CA LYS A 899 -20.29 1.05 -9.99
C LYS A 899 -20.02 2.43 -9.35
N ALA A 900 -19.13 2.50 -8.36
CA ALA A 900 -18.80 3.71 -7.60
C ALA A 900 -17.67 4.55 -8.23
N GLN A 901 -17.08 4.12 -9.35
CA GLN A 901 -16.04 4.88 -10.06
C GLN A 901 -16.53 6.23 -10.58
N TYR A 902 -17.79 6.34 -11.00
CA TYR A 902 -18.36 7.58 -11.55
C TYR A 902 -18.49 8.72 -10.52
N PRO A 903 -19.11 8.53 -9.33
CA PRO A 903 -19.14 9.58 -8.33
C PRO A 903 -17.74 9.94 -7.82
N ILE A 904 -16.81 8.98 -7.76
CA ILE A 904 -15.42 9.23 -7.40
C ILE A 904 -14.70 10.09 -8.45
N ALA A 905 -14.90 9.84 -9.74
CA ALA A 905 -14.30 10.66 -10.80
C ALA A 905 -14.75 12.13 -10.72
N ASP A 906 -16.05 12.37 -10.49
CA ASP A 906 -16.59 13.71 -10.30
C ASP A 906 -16.11 14.37 -9.01
N MET A 907 -16.03 13.59 -7.91
CA MET A 907 -15.45 14.05 -6.65
C MET A 907 -13.99 14.50 -6.83
N VAL A 908 -13.17 13.70 -7.50
CA VAL A 908 -11.76 14.02 -7.80
C VAL A 908 -11.67 15.29 -8.65
N LYS A 909 -12.54 15.43 -9.65
CA LYS A 909 -12.61 16.65 -10.47
C LYS A 909 -12.88 17.88 -9.60
N MET A 910 -13.91 17.86 -8.76
CA MET A 910 -14.25 18.98 -7.86
C MET A 910 -13.11 19.32 -6.88
N LEU A 911 -12.46 18.32 -6.29
CA LEU A 911 -11.34 18.54 -5.37
C LEU A 911 -10.12 19.14 -6.09
N LYS A 912 -9.84 18.72 -7.34
CA LYS A 912 -8.77 19.31 -8.16
C LYS A 912 -9.09 20.74 -8.59
N GLU A 913 -10.35 21.07 -8.85
CA GLU A 913 -10.80 22.45 -9.13
C GLU A 913 -10.55 23.38 -7.93
N GLN A 914 -10.54 22.84 -6.70
CA GLN A 914 -10.15 23.56 -5.47
C GLN A 914 -8.62 23.60 -5.24
N GLY A 915 -7.81 23.13 -6.20
CA GLY A 915 -6.35 23.16 -6.12
C GLY A 915 -5.72 22.05 -5.28
N LYS A 916 -6.49 21.03 -4.86
CA LYS A 916 -5.95 19.88 -4.11
C LYS A 916 -5.20 18.93 -5.04
N ASN A 917 -4.13 18.31 -4.54
CA ASN A 917 -3.40 17.27 -5.25
C ASN A 917 -4.06 15.91 -5.02
N VAL A 918 -4.86 15.44 -5.99
CA VAL A 918 -5.59 14.17 -5.89
C VAL A 918 -5.12 13.18 -6.94
N ARG A 919 -4.65 12.01 -6.48
CA ARG A 919 -4.04 10.96 -7.32
C ARG A 919 -4.58 9.58 -6.96
N PHE A 920 -4.49 8.64 -7.88
CA PHE A 920 -4.86 7.23 -7.68
C PHE A 920 -3.61 6.37 -7.61
N GLY A 921 -3.56 5.46 -6.63
CA GLY A 921 -2.55 4.41 -6.54
C GLY A 921 -3.14 3.05 -6.90
N ILE A 922 -2.67 2.44 -7.98
CA ILE A 922 -3.17 1.17 -8.50
C ILE A 922 -2.21 0.04 -8.12
N HIS A 923 -2.76 -0.98 -7.47
CA HIS A 923 -2.03 -2.22 -7.23
C HIS A 923 -2.07 -3.10 -8.49
N PRO A 924 -0.97 -3.75 -8.93
CA PRO A 924 -0.92 -4.49 -10.20
C PRO A 924 -1.95 -5.63 -10.35
N VAL A 925 -2.39 -6.21 -9.23
CA VAL A 925 -3.43 -7.27 -9.19
C VAL A 925 -4.79 -6.79 -8.68
N ALA A 926 -5.02 -5.47 -8.55
CA ALA A 926 -6.34 -4.96 -8.20
C ALA A 926 -7.30 -5.12 -9.40
N GLY A 927 -8.32 -5.96 -9.22
CA GLY A 927 -9.34 -6.23 -10.23
C GLY A 927 -9.52 -7.72 -10.51
N ARG A 928 -10.14 -8.05 -11.64
CA ARG A 928 -10.34 -9.43 -12.13
C ARG A 928 -9.59 -9.71 -13.43
N MET A 929 -8.74 -8.79 -13.88
CA MET A 929 -7.89 -8.92 -15.07
C MET A 929 -6.74 -7.89 -14.98
N PRO A 930 -5.54 -8.15 -15.54
CA PRO A 930 -4.43 -7.19 -15.55
C PRO A 930 -4.83 -5.82 -16.12
N GLY A 931 -4.61 -4.76 -15.36
CA GLY A 931 -4.91 -3.37 -15.79
C GLY A 931 -6.40 -3.04 -15.90
N GLN A 932 -7.31 -3.90 -15.41
CA GLN A 932 -8.76 -3.67 -15.54
C GLN A 932 -9.18 -2.37 -14.84
N LEU A 933 -8.59 -2.08 -13.69
CA LEU A 933 -8.95 -0.92 -12.89
C LEU A 933 -8.61 0.39 -13.60
N ASN A 934 -7.48 0.43 -14.32
CA ASN A 934 -7.09 1.58 -15.14
C ASN A 934 -8.13 1.88 -16.21
N VAL A 935 -8.63 0.84 -16.91
CA VAL A 935 -9.66 1.00 -17.95
C VAL A 935 -11.00 1.46 -17.36
N LEU A 936 -11.40 0.92 -16.20
CA LEU A 936 -12.66 1.30 -15.53
C LEU A 936 -12.62 2.74 -14.97
N LEU A 937 -11.46 3.21 -14.53
CA LEU A 937 -11.26 4.60 -14.14
C LEU A 937 -11.26 5.53 -15.38
N ALA A 938 -10.63 5.12 -16.47
CA ALA A 938 -10.68 5.84 -17.74
C ALA A 938 -12.12 5.95 -18.28
N GLU A 939 -12.90 4.86 -18.22
CA GLU A 939 -14.32 4.85 -18.54
C GLU A 939 -15.13 5.85 -17.69
N ALA A 940 -14.78 6.01 -16.41
CA ALA A 940 -15.39 6.99 -15.52
C ALA A 940 -14.96 8.44 -15.81
N GLY A 941 -14.01 8.65 -16.71
CA GLY A 941 -13.49 9.96 -17.09
C GLY A 941 -12.31 10.45 -16.25
N VAL A 942 -11.65 9.55 -15.50
CA VAL A 942 -10.42 9.88 -14.76
C VAL A 942 -9.26 10.02 -15.75
N PRO A 943 -8.55 11.16 -15.78
CA PRO A 943 -7.35 11.32 -16.60
C PRO A 943 -6.25 10.33 -16.20
N TYR A 944 -5.58 9.71 -17.18
CA TYR A 944 -4.56 8.70 -16.92
C TYR A 944 -3.30 9.23 -16.22
N ASP A 945 -3.05 10.54 -16.26
CA ASP A 945 -1.87 11.19 -15.66
C ASP A 945 -1.93 11.30 -14.13
N VAL A 946 -3.11 11.13 -13.55
CA VAL A 946 -3.30 11.02 -12.10
C VAL A 946 -3.50 9.60 -11.62
N VAL A 947 -3.39 8.61 -12.51
CA VAL A 947 -3.47 7.19 -12.18
C VAL A 947 -2.06 6.62 -12.23
N LEU A 948 -1.49 6.38 -11.06
CA LEU A 948 -0.12 5.92 -10.88
C LEU A 948 -0.10 4.46 -10.44
N GLU A 949 0.92 3.74 -10.90
CA GLU A 949 1.17 2.36 -10.47
C GLU A 949 1.81 2.34 -9.08
N MET A 950 1.69 1.21 -8.38
CA MET A 950 2.18 1.05 -7.00
C MET A 950 3.65 1.47 -6.83
N ASP A 951 4.53 1.10 -7.75
CA ASP A 951 5.97 1.41 -7.69
C ASP A 951 6.25 2.91 -7.90
N GLU A 952 5.32 3.65 -8.51
CA GLU A 952 5.46 5.08 -8.77
C GLU A 952 4.96 5.95 -7.61
N ILE A 953 4.05 5.42 -6.77
CA ILE A 953 3.34 6.21 -5.74
C ILE A 953 3.68 5.82 -4.30
N ASN A 954 4.30 4.65 -4.06
CA ASN A 954 4.52 4.16 -2.69
C ASN A 954 5.39 5.10 -1.82
N ASP A 955 6.41 5.71 -2.43
CA ASP A 955 7.31 6.65 -1.72
C ASP A 955 6.64 7.98 -1.33
N ASP A 956 5.44 8.26 -1.87
CA ASP A 956 4.70 9.50 -1.60
C ASP A 956 3.73 9.39 -0.42
N PHE A 957 3.44 8.17 0.07
CA PHE A 957 2.51 7.98 1.19
C PHE A 957 2.90 8.73 2.48
N PRO A 958 4.19 8.80 2.91
CA PRO A 958 4.61 9.54 4.11
C PRO A 958 4.27 11.05 4.07
N GLU A 959 4.31 11.65 2.87
CA GLU A 959 4.04 13.07 2.65
C GLU A 959 2.56 13.34 2.31
N THR A 960 1.72 12.31 2.35
CA THR A 960 0.29 12.40 1.98
C THR A 960 -0.57 12.67 3.22
N ASP A 961 -1.45 13.68 3.11
CA ASP A 961 -2.33 14.08 4.21
C ASP A 961 -3.45 13.06 4.44
N LEU A 962 -4.05 12.55 3.36
CA LEU A 962 -5.18 11.63 3.43
C LEU A 962 -5.09 10.53 2.37
N THR A 963 -5.29 9.28 2.79
CA THR A 963 -5.47 8.15 1.88
C THR A 963 -6.90 7.59 1.99
N LEU A 964 -7.61 7.52 0.85
CA LEU A 964 -8.93 6.91 0.74
C LEU A 964 -8.81 5.50 0.16
N VAL A 965 -9.01 4.48 0.99
CA VAL A 965 -9.01 3.08 0.57
C VAL A 965 -10.43 2.65 0.26
N ILE A 966 -10.74 2.40 -1.01
CA ILE A 966 -12.13 2.12 -1.45
C ILE A 966 -12.25 0.72 -2.02
N GLY A 967 -12.83 -0.20 -1.24
CA GLY A 967 -13.09 -1.56 -1.70
C GLY A 967 -11.84 -2.41 -1.95
N ALA A 968 -10.70 -2.04 -1.35
CA ALA A 968 -9.46 -2.80 -1.30
C ALA A 968 -9.22 -3.36 0.11
N ASN A 969 -8.53 -4.50 0.21
CA ASN A 969 -8.15 -5.08 1.50
C ASN A 969 -6.72 -5.68 1.45
N ASP A 970 -6.55 -6.77 0.70
CA ASP A 970 -5.28 -7.51 0.69
C ASP A 970 -4.12 -6.64 0.13
N THR A 971 -4.40 -5.80 -0.86
CA THR A 971 -3.44 -4.90 -1.53
C THR A 971 -2.97 -3.72 -0.67
N VAL A 972 -3.50 -3.55 0.54
CA VAL A 972 -3.13 -2.49 1.50
C VAL A 972 -2.77 -3.07 2.88
N ASN A 973 -2.62 -4.39 2.98
CA ASN A 973 -2.50 -5.08 4.27
C ASN A 973 -1.05 -5.10 4.78
N SER A 974 -0.80 -4.45 5.93
CA SER A 974 0.56 -4.36 6.51
C SER A 974 1.13 -5.69 6.98
N ALA A 975 0.28 -6.71 7.20
CA ALA A 975 0.73 -8.06 7.56
C ALA A 975 1.64 -8.68 6.49
N ALA A 976 1.56 -8.23 5.23
CA ALA A 976 2.46 -8.68 4.18
C ALA A 976 3.94 -8.34 4.46
N GLN A 977 4.22 -7.27 5.22
CA GLN A 977 5.58 -6.84 5.56
C GLN A 977 5.93 -7.13 7.02
N GLU A 978 4.95 -6.98 7.92
CA GLU A 978 5.14 -7.04 9.38
C GLU A 978 5.03 -8.46 9.94
N ASP A 979 4.30 -9.38 9.28
CA ASP A 979 4.06 -10.75 9.75
C ASP A 979 4.58 -11.83 8.78
N PRO A 980 5.72 -12.48 9.09
CA PRO A 980 6.25 -13.57 8.26
C PRO A 980 5.38 -14.84 8.26
N ASN A 981 4.41 -14.97 9.16
CA ASN A 981 3.48 -16.09 9.19
C ASN A 981 2.16 -15.80 8.46
N SER A 982 1.99 -14.58 7.95
CA SER A 982 0.82 -14.22 7.16
C SER A 982 0.74 -15.04 5.86
N ILE A 983 -0.48 -15.35 5.43
CA ILE A 983 -0.74 -16.03 4.15
C ILE A 983 -0.28 -15.19 2.95
N ILE A 984 -0.20 -13.87 3.11
CA ILE A 984 0.27 -12.89 2.11
C ILE A 984 1.67 -12.34 2.41
N ALA A 985 2.45 -12.99 3.29
CA ALA A 985 3.80 -12.54 3.63
C ALA A 985 4.67 -12.32 2.37
N GLY A 986 5.32 -11.16 2.29
CA GLY A 986 6.18 -10.76 1.17
C GLY A 986 5.44 -10.27 -0.07
N MET A 987 4.10 -10.24 -0.08
CA MET A 987 3.34 -9.58 -1.13
C MET A 987 3.66 -8.07 -1.10
N PRO A 988 4.10 -7.46 -2.23
CA PRO A 988 4.16 -6.02 -2.35
C PRO A 988 2.75 -5.44 -2.14
N VAL A 989 2.63 -4.35 -1.37
CA VAL A 989 1.33 -3.72 -1.07
C VAL A 989 1.48 -2.20 -1.14
N LEU A 990 0.35 -1.50 -1.29
CA LEU A 990 0.29 -0.05 -1.14
C LEU A 990 0.39 0.30 0.35
N GLU A 991 1.43 1.04 0.73
CA GLU A 991 1.80 1.30 2.14
C GLU A 991 0.99 2.43 2.78
N VAL A 992 -0.33 2.36 2.64
CA VAL A 992 -1.29 3.43 3.00
C VAL A 992 -1.18 3.89 4.45
N TRP A 993 -0.74 3.00 5.35
CA TRP A 993 -0.59 3.30 6.78
C TRP A 993 0.53 4.32 7.08
N LYS A 994 1.37 4.64 6.09
CA LYS A 994 2.39 5.70 6.21
C LYS A 994 1.82 7.11 6.06
N SER A 995 0.60 7.26 5.54
CA SER A 995 -0.08 8.57 5.46
C SER A 995 -0.50 9.11 6.82
N LYS A 996 -0.73 10.43 6.89
CA LYS A 996 -1.16 11.10 8.13
C LYS A 996 -2.52 10.56 8.61
N GLN A 997 -3.45 10.35 7.69
CA GLN A 997 -4.76 9.76 7.95
C GLN A 997 -5.19 8.82 6.83
N VAL A 998 -5.85 7.71 7.20
CA VAL A 998 -6.41 6.72 6.27
C VAL A 998 -7.91 6.58 6.53
N ILE A 999 -8.71 6.57 5.47
CA ILE A 999 -10.14 6.24 5.55
C ILE A 999 -10.39 4.99 4.73
N VAL A 1000 -10.86 3.92 5.39
CA VAL A 1000 -11.19 2.66 4.73
C VAL A 1000 -12.70 2.54 4.55
N MET A 1001 -13.13 2.44 3.30
CA MET A 1001 -14.53 2.33 2.90
C MET A 1001 -14.87 0.88 2.52
N LYS A 1002 -15.69 0.22 3.36
CA LYS A 1002 -16.13 -1.17 3.16
C LYS A 1002 -17.47 -1.44 3.85
N ARG A 1003 -18.15 -2.55 3.48
CA ARG A 1003 -19.47 -2.91 4.00
C ARG A 1003 -19.47 -3.28 5.48
N THR A 1004 -18.53 -4.12 5.90
CA THR A 1004 -18.39 -4.64 7.27
C THR A 1004 -16.91 -4.86 7.58
N LEU A 1005 -16.54 -5.19 8.82
CA LEU A 1005 -15.16 -5.56 9.20
C LEU A 1005 -14.71 -6.93 8.69
N GLY A 1006 -15.50 -7.63 7.86
CA GLY A 1006 -15.14 -8.95 7.34
C GLY A 1006 -13.87 -9.00 6.48
N VAL A 1007 -13.36 -10.21 6.27
CA VAL A 1007 -12.10 -10.49 5.59
C VAL A 1007 -12.13 -10.24 4.08
N GLY A 1008 -10.93 -10.15 3.48
CA GLY A 1008 -10.69 -10.02 2.05
C GLY A 1008 -10.70 -11.37 1.33
N TYR A 1009 -10.04 -11.45 0.16
CA TYR A 1009 -9.96 -12.70 -0.58
C TYR A 1009 -9.03 -13.70 0.09
N ALA A 1010 -7.89 -13.23 0.59
CA ALA A 1010 -6.94 -14.05 1.33
C ALA A 1010 -7.48 -14.57 2.68
N ALA A 1011 -8.72 -14.21 3.05
CA ALA A 1011 -9.40 -14.60 4.28
C ALA A 1011 -8.60 -14.29 5.56
N VAL A 1012 -7.77 -13.24 5.51
CA VAL A 1012 -6.98 -12.73 6.63
C VAL A 1012 -7.53 -11.38 7.07
N ASP A 1013 -7.51 -11.12 8.38
CA ASP A 1013 -7.80 -9.80 8.90
C ASP A 1013 -6.68 -8.81 8.54
N ASN A 1014 -7.00 -7.52 8.59
CA ASN A 1014 -6.08 -6.46 8.20
C ASN A 1014 -5.69 -5.61 9.41
N PRO A 1015 -4.42 -5.66 9.87
CA PRO A 1015 -3.96 -4.88 11.02
C PRO A 1015 -4.16 -3.38 10.86
N ILE A 1016 -4.19 -2.85 9.62
CA ILE A 1016 -4.34 -1.40 9.40
C ILE A 1016 -5.68 -0.87 9.93
N PHE A 1017 -6.73 -1.69 9.99
CA PHE A 1017 -8.06 -1.28 10.48
C PHE A 1017 -8.05 -0.91 11.97
N TYR A 1018 -7.02 -1.35 12.68
CA TYR A 1018 -6.83 -1.16 14.12
C TYR A 1018 -5.68 -0.20 14.43
N LYS A 1019 -5.03 0.36 13.39
CA LYS A 1019 -4.00 1.39 13.57
C LYS A 1019 -4.66 2.75 13.91
N PRO A 1020 -4.03 3.58 14.75
CA PRO A 1020 -4.67 4.79 15.29
C PRO A 1020 -4.90 5.90 14.25
N ASN A 1021 -4.17 5.89 13.14
CA ASN A 1021 -4.34 6.81 12.01
C ASN A 1021 -5.33 6.29 10.95
N THR A 1022 -6.09 5.24 11.25
CA THR A 1022 -7.08 4.67 10.33
C THR A 1022 -8.48 4.82 10.90
N SER A 1023 -9.36 5.40 10.10
CA SER A 1023 -10.80 5.47 10.37
C SER A 1023 -11.58 4.61 9.39
N MET A 1024 -12.55 3.88 9.91
CA MET A 1024 -13.47 3.05 9.12
C MET A 1024 -14.71 3.87 8.76
N LEU A 1025 -15.01 3.98 7.46
CA LEU A 1025 -16.29 4.51 6.98
C LEU A 1025 -17.11 3.34 6.43
N LEU A 1026 -17.96 2.78 7.30
CA LEU A 1026 -18.72 1.58 6.95
C LEU A 1026 -19.94 1.91 6.07
N GLY A 1027 -20.18 1.06 5.07
CA GLY A 1027 -21.31 1.20 4.16
C GLY A 1027 -21.07 0.58 2.79
N ASP A 1028 -22.14 0.54 1.99
CA ASP A 1028 -22.00 0.23 0.57
C ASP A 1028 -21.21 1.32 -0.16
N ALA A 1029 -20.27 0.93 -1.02
CA ALA A 1029 -19.35 1.87 -1.66
C ALA A 1029 -20.07 2.89 -2.54
N LYS A 1030 -21.14 2.50 -3.25
CA LYS A 1030 -21.87 3.44 -4.11
C LYS A 1030 -22.55 4.52 -3.28
N LYS A 1031 -23.27 4.09 -2.22
CA LYS A 1031 -23.98 5.01 -1.33
C LYS A 1031 -23.05 5.99 -0.63
N THR A 1032 -21.92 5.51 -0.12
CA THR A 1032 -20.96 6.37 0.58
C THR A 1032 -20.25 7.32 -0.39
N CYS A 1033 -19.85 6.86 -1.57
CA CYS A 1033 -19.23 7.72 -2.59
C CYS A 1033 -20.21 8.80 -3.11
N ASP A 1034 -21.48 8.45 -3.35
CA ASP A 1034 -22.52 9.43 -3.72
C ASP A 1034 -22.74 10.46 -2.60
N GLY A 1035 -22.77 10.00 -1.35
CA GLY A 1035 -22.91 10.89 -0.19
C GLY A 1035 -21.73 11.85 -0.04
N LEU A 1036 -20.50 11.38 -0.28
CA LEU A 1036 -19.31 12.23 -0.27
C LEU A 1036 -19.33 13.24 -1.43
N GLN A 1037 -19.65 12.78 -2.64
CA GLN A 1037 -19.78 13.63 -3.82
C GLN A 1037 -20.82 14.75 -3.60
N ALA A 1038 -22.00 14.41 -3.07
CA ALA A 1038 -23.05 15.37 -2.78
C ALA A 1038 -22.61 16.43 -1.75
N LYS A 1039 -22.00 16.01 -0.65
CA LYS A 1039 -21.52 16.94 0.39
C LYS A 1039 -20.36 17.82 -0.08
N ILE A 1040 -19.45 17.30 -0.88
CA ILE A 1040 -18.37 18.09 -1.50
C ILE A 1040 -18.98 19.15 -2.42
N ARG A 1041 -19.97 18.76 -3.23
CA ARG A 1041 -20.70 19.71 -4.07
C ARG A 1041 -21.33 20.81 -3.23
N GLU A 1042 -22.14 20.46 -2.23
CA GLU A 1042 -22.81 21.43 -1.34
C GLU A 1042 -21.86 22.34 -0.56
N THR A 1043 -20.63 21.88 -0.27
CA THR A 1043 -19.66 22.69 0.47
C THR A 1043 -18.93 23.68 -0.43
N PHE A 1044 -18.57 23.28 -1.64
CA PHE A 1044 -17.68 24.06 -2.52
C PHE A 1044 -18.40 24.80 -3.66
N TYR A 1045 -19.66 24.47 -3.94
CA TYR A 1045 -20.49 25.03 -5.03
C TYR A 1045 -21.90 25.30 -4.54
#